data_AF-A0A1X6YQT7-F1
#
_entry.id   AF-A0A1X6YQT7-F1
#
_cell.length_a   1.000
_cell.length_b   1.000
_cell.length_c   1.000
_cell.angle_alpha   90.00
_cell.angle_beta   90.00
_cell.angle_gamma   90.00
#
_symmetry.space_group_name_H-M   'P 1'
#
loop_
_entity.id
_entity.type
_entity.pdbx_description
1 polymer ?
#
loop_
_entity_poly.entity_id
_entity_poly.type
_entity_poly.pdbx_seq_one_letter_code
_entity_poly.pdbx_strand_id
1 'polypeptide(L)'
;MSASNGRKPPLTAERRYGAGGGKGGGKGSGGGGRPGAAKPATPAAKSRRRAAKPAKARPRGPLGWLSALVSGLLRFVMRVIWGVGWRVAVALSLVVGLGVAYYAAQLPPVTNLVDGRARGSVTLQDRDGATFAWRGDQFGGMVTADTISQHLRNAVVATEDRRFWWHPGIDPQGIASAVRINLSEGRGPLSGNGGSTITQQTAKLLCLGKPFDPEVWKNESEYEADCRRTTLWRKVQEAVYAMAMEARYTKEEILTVYLNRAYLGAGTRGFEAASQRYFGKPAAQVNPAEAAMLAGLLKAPTTYAPTNNLGRSQSRANVIVGLMQEQGYLAAAEAEAARANPATLSATAQQDQGGYFADWVMETGPEFFTRDTTEDVVIRTTLDPRIQTAAEKALLQVFEERVSPGSEAQAAIVVMSADGAVRAMVGGRNVSASGAFNRATQALRQTGSAFKPFIYAAALDLEKEPTSLVDDSPLTINIPGSGPWSPENYDRQYDGMVTLTEALAESRNIPAVRVSEEVGRENVRTVASMFGIDSDLAAGPALALGVSESTLLEMTGAYAGILNGGSSVTPYGLVELRLKGDDTPLMGTGGGIGERVISQDAAEKLTWMMSRVVAEGTGSRAQIDGWEIAGKTGTTQGARDAWFVGFAGDYVAGVWMGYDDNRPLSGVTGGGLPATIWRETMVRVLEGQPVKPLPMRVPEPSQATGAIADSGNVSPSNGQASDPETDRLLREMLGTPEGQQPQPQPQPTGEASGSRERMILDVLTNILGAATN
;
A
#
# COMPACT_ATOMS: atom_id res chain seq x y z
N MET A 1 36.15 -4.04 51.21
CA MET A 1 36.38 -5.03 52.28
C MET A 1 37.60 -5.87 51.90
N SER A 2 38.48 -6.08 52.88
CA SER A 2 39.79 -6.77 52.94
C SER A 2 40.03 -7.98 52.01
N ALA A 3 41.23 -8.47 51.72
CA ALA A 3 42.64 -8.02 51.74
C ALA A 3 43.52 -9.26 51.40
N SER A 4 44.67 -9.06 50.74
CA SER A 4 45.91 -9.90 50.81
C SER A 4 45.84 -11.34 50.25
N ASN A 5 46.85 -11.96 49.64
CA ASN A 5 48.28 -11.67 49.40
C ASN A 5 48.84 -12.77 48.47
N GLY A 6 50.00 -12.52 47.83
CA GLY A 6 50.96 -13.60 47.53
C GLY A 6 51.73 -13.50 46.21
N ARG A 7 53.00 -13.08 46.28
CA ARG A 7 54.00 -13.02 45.19
C ARG A 7 54.97 -14.23 45.28
N LYS A 8 55.23 -14.92 44.13
CA LYS A 8 56.54 -15.39 43.54
C LYS A 8 57.51 -16.32 44.35
N PRO A 9 58.53 -17.05 43.76
CA PRO A 9 58.87 -17.45 42.36
C PRO A 9 59.45 -18.92 42.24
N PRO A 10 60.50 -19.32 41.44
CA PRO A 10 60.45 -20.52 40.57
C PRO A 10 61.52 -21.62 40.84
N LEU A 11 61.41 -22.81 40.24
CA LEU A 11 62.51 -23.81 40.23
C LEU A 11 62.57 -24.67 38.95
N THR A 12 63.80 -25.06 38.64
CA THR A 12 64.36 -25.74 37.46
C THR A 12 64.45 -27.27 37.58
N ALA A 13 64.42 -27.94 36.41
CA ALA A 13 65.12 -29.18 35.99
C ALA A 13 64.86 -30.53 36.71
N GLU A 14 64.58 -31.60 35.93
CA GLU A 14 65.51 -32.72 35.71
C GLU A 14 64.97 -33.80 34.74
N ARG A 15 65.90 -34.52 34.11
CA ARG A 15 65.72 -35.74 33.30
C ARG A 15 65.57 -36.98 34.20
N ARG A 16 64.87 -38.03 33.76
CA ARG A 16 65.39 -39.42 33.80
C ARG A 16 64.54 -40.44 33.02
N TYR A 17 65.27 -41.49 32.63
CA TYR A 17 64.94 -42.67 31.85
C TYR A 17 63.88 -43.60 32.45
N GLY A 18 63.30 -44.45 31.59
CA GLY A 18 62.69 -45.73 31.96
C GLY A 18 62.55 -46.65 30.74
N ALA A 19 63.23 -47.80 30.78
CA ALA A 19 63.32 -48.81 29.73
C ALA A 19 62.56 -50.09 30.13
N GLY A 20 62.33 -50.97 29.14
CA GLY A 20 61.91 -52.38 29.32
C GLY A 20 60.48 -52.64 28.83
N GLY A 21 60.15 -53.69 28.09
CA GLY A 21 60.92 -54.85 27.65
C GLY A 21 59.97 -56.06 27.48
N GLY A 22 60.03 -56.70 26.30
CA GLY A 22 59.58 -58.10 26.06
C GLY A 22 58.08 -58.30 25.79
N LYS A 23 57.61 -59.38 25.16
CA LYS A 23 58.22 -60.48 24.39
C LYS A 23 57.05 -61.35 23.89
N GLY A 24 57.21 -61.99 22.73
CA GLY A 24 56.46 -63.20 22.31
C GLY A 24 55.26 -62.96 21.39
N GLY A 25 54.99 -63.71 20.34
CA GLY A 25 55.67 -64.89 19.79
C GLY A 25 54.70 -65.73 18.95
N GLY A 26 55.08 -66.04 17.70
CA GLY A 26 54.62 -67.20 16.90
C GLY A 26 53.32 -67.06 16.09
N LYS A 27 53.06 -67.80 15.00
CA LYS A 27 53.86 -68.65 14.08
C LYS A 27 52.86 -69.21 13.00
N GLY A 28 53.33 -69.53 11.79
CA GLY A 28 52.65 -70.39 10.79
C GLY A 28 52.52 -69.74 9.39
N SER A 29 53.43 -69.92 8.42
CA SER A 29 53.68 -71.06 7.47
C SER A 29 52.57 -71.24 6.42
N GLY A 30 52.79 -71.43 5.12
CA GLY A 30 53.96 -71.58 4.22
C GLY A 30 53.47 -71.28 2.77
N GLY A 31 54.17 -71.48 1.65
CA GLY A 31 55.46 -72.06 1.30
C GLY A 31 55.54 -72.16 -0.25
N GLY A 32 56.76 -72.21 -0.79
CA GLY A 32 57.10 -72.56 -2.19
C GLY A 32 57.35 -71.35 -3.12
N GLY A 33 58.41 -71.21 -3.91
CA GLY A 33 59.58 -72.04 -4.23
C GLY A 33 60.50 -71.23 -5.18
N ARG A 34 61.81 -71.36 -4.98
CA ARG A 34 62.99 -70.70 -5.62
C ARG A 34 63.37 -71.37 -6.98
N PRO A 35 64.56 -71.16 -7.63
CA PRO A 35 65.78 -70.31 -7.38
C PRO A 35 66.27 -69.55 -8.66
N GLY A 36 67.38 -68.81 -8.73
CA GLY A 36 68.61 -68.69 -7.94
C GLY A 36 69.40 -67.41 -8.31
N ALA A 37 70.17 -66.85 -7.37
CA ALA A 37 71.65 -66.99 -7.23
C ALA A 37 72.35 -65.76 -7.85
N ALA A 38 73.34 -65.06 -7.27
CA ALA A 38 74.11 -65.21 -6.04
C ALA A 38 74.65 -63.83 -5.57
N LYS A 39 75.00 -63.75 -4.28
CA LYS A 39 75.65 -62.67 -3.52
C LYS A 39 77.20 -62.83 -3.57
N PRO A 40 78.04 -62.12 -2.77
CA PRO A 40 78.13 -60.68 -2.37
C PRO A 40 79.59 -60.16 -2.36
N ALA A 41 79.82 -58.86 -2.08
CA ALA A 41 80.87 -58.36 -1.16
C ALA A 41 80.90 -56.81 -1.04
N THR A 42 81.02 -56.33 0.20
CA THR A 42 81.32 -54.96 0.68
C THR A 42 82.83 -54.62 0.54
N PRO A 43 83.35 -53.47 1.04
CA PRO A 43 83.00 -52.06 0.80
C PRO A 43 84.27 -51.22 0.43
N ALA A 44 84.15 -50.04 -0.21
CA ALA A 44 85.31 -49.14 -0.32
C ALA A 44 84.97 -47.63 -0.39
N ALA A 45 85.49 -46.93 0.61
CA ALA A 45 86.21 -45.65 0.60
C ALA A 45 85.68 -44.43 -0.19
N LYS A 46 85.56 -43.35 0.60
CA LYS A 46 85.46 -41.92 0.24
C LYS A 46 86.39 -41.54 -0.93
N SER A 47 85.86 -40.82 -1.93
CA SER A 47 86.67 -39.93 -2.76
C SER A 47 86.11 -38.50 -2.74
N ARG A 48 86.95 -37.59 -2.24
CA ARG A 48 86.81 -36.13 -2.35
C ARG A 48 86.73 -35.77 -3.83
N ARG A 49 85.60 -35.22 -4.28
CA ARG A 49 85.53 -34.57 -5.59
C ARG A 49 86.15 -33.17 -5.50
N ARG A 50 87.23 -33.00 -6.25
CA ARG A 50 88.05 -31.79 -6.44
C ARG A 50 87.20 -30.55 -6.71
N ALA A 51 87.55 -29.45 -6.04
CA ALA A 51 87.15 -28.11 -6.41
C ALA A 51 87.55 -27.82 -7.86
N ALA A 52 86.58 -27.45 -8.69
CA ALA A 52 86.83 -26.93 -10.02
C ALA A 52 87.51 -25.55 -9.90
N LYS A 53 88.60 -25.36 -10.64
CA LYS A 53 89.29 -24.07 -10.75
C LYS A 53 88.31 -23.01 -11.32
N PRO A 54 88.29 -21.77 -10.81
CA PRO A 54 87.48 -20.71 -11.41
C PRO A 54 88.03 -20.38 -12.80
N ALA A 55 87.14 -20.36 -13.80
CA ALA A 55 87.47 -19.86 -15.13
C ALA A 55 87.84 -18.37 -15.04
N LYS A 56 88.97 -18.00 -15.64
CA LYS A 56 89.44 -16.61 -15.75
C LYS A 56 88.36 -15.75 -16.38
N ALA A 57 87.91 -14.71 -15.67
CA ALA A 57 87.01 -13.70 -16.19
C ALA A 57 87.68 -12.98 -17.38
N ARG A 58 87.00 -12.97 -18.53
CA ARG A 58 87.38 -12.11 -19.66
C ARG A 58 87.22 -10.64 -19.27
N PRO A 59 88.10 -9.73 -19.73
CA PRO A 59 87.97 -8.31 -19.42
C PRO A 59 86.67 -7.80 -20.05
N ARG A 60 85.74 -7.34 -19.20
CA ARG A 60 84.52 -6.67 -19.64
C ARG A 60 84.93 -5.34 -20.25
N GLY A 61 84.61 -5.12 -21.52
CA GLY A 61 84.77 -3.82 -22.17
C GLY A 61 83.98 -2.71 -21.46
N PRO A 62 84.19 -1.44 -21.81
CA PRO A 62 83.71 -0.27 -21.06
C PRO A 62 82.17 -0.11 -20.99
N LEU A 63 81.37 -0.98 -21.62
CA LEU A 63 79.91 -1.07 -21.45
C LEU A 63 79.43 -2.23 -20.54
N GLY A 64 80.32 -3.15 -20.13
CA GLY A 64 79.97 -4.32 -19.32
C GLY A 64 79.79 -4.05 -17.83
N TRP A 65 80.32 -2.94 -17.32
CA TRP A 65 80.12 -2.51 -15.93
C TRP A 65 78.77 -1.78 -15.76
N LEU A 66 78.32 -1.03 -16.78
CA LEU A 66 77.00 -0.40 -16.83
C LEU A 66 75.86 -1.43 -16.83
N SER A 67 75.95 -2.50 -17.64
CA SER A 67 74.96 -3.59 -17.63
C SER A 67 75.00 -4.43 -16.35
N ALA A 68 76.16 -4.59 -15.71
CA ALA A 68 76.29 -5.26 -14.41
C ALA A 68 75.76 -4.40 -13.24
N LEU A 69 75.91 -3.06 -13.30
CA LEU A 69 75.30 -2.12 -12.37
C LEU A 69 73.78 -2.08 -12.51
N VAL A 70 73.27 -1.99 -13.75
CA VAL A 70 71.82 -1.97 -14.00
C VAL A 70 71.18 -3.30 -13.60
N SER A 71 71.78 -4.45 -13.93
CA SER A 71 71.24 -5.76 -13.51
C SER A 71 71.42 -6.04 -12.01
N GLY A 72 72.48 -5.52 -11.38
CA GLY A 72 72.69 -5.54 -9.93
C GLY A 72 71.67 -4.68 -9.19
N LEU A 73 71.40 -3.48 -9.70
CA LEU A 73 70.37 -2.57 -9.21
C LEU A 73 68.98 -3.17 -9.39
N LEU A 74 68.67 -3.78 -10.53
CA LEU A 74 67.40 -4.46 -10.78
C LEU A 74 67.19 -5.65 -9.83
N ARG A 75 68.21 -6.47 -9.58
CA ARG A 75 68.14 -7.59 -8.61
C ARG A 75 68.03 -7.10 -7.17
N PHE A 76 68.68 -5.98 -6.84
CA PHE A 76 68.55 -5.35 -5.54
C PHE A 76 67.14 -4.78 -5.34
N VAL A 77 66.61 -4.05 -6.33
CA VAL A 77 65.24 -3.55 -6.34
C VAL A 77 64.22 -4.69 -6.25
N MET A 78 64.38 -5.78 -7.01
CA MET A 78 63.50 -6.95 -6.91
C MET A 78 63.62 -7.67 -5.56
N ARG A 79 64.80 -7.73 -4.94
CA ARG A 79 64.97 -8.26 -3.57
C ARG A 79 64.36 -7.37 -2.51
N VAL A 80 64.42 -6.05 -2.68
CA VAL A 80 63.76 -5.08 -1.80
C VAL A 80 62.24 -5.16 -1.98
N ILE A 81 61.72 -5.18 -3.22
CA ILE A 81 60.30 -5.36 -3.53
C ILE A 81 59.79 -6.68 -2.96
N TRP A 82 60.52 -7.79 -3.15
CA TRP A 82 60.15 -9.08 -2.56
C TRP A 82 60.22 -9.04 -1.03
N GLY A 83 61.34 -8.55 -0.48
CA GLY A 83 61.62 -8.45 0.95
C GLY A 83 60.68 -7.53 1.74
N VAL A 84 60.17 -6.49 1.11
CA VAL A 84 59.13 -5.60 1.64
C VAL A 84 57.76 -6.22 1.38
N GLY A 85 57.51 -6.70 0.16
CA GLY A 85 56.24 -7.27 -0.28
C GLY A 85 55.76 -8.44 0.57
N TRP A 86 56.61 -9.42 0.87
CA TRP A 86 56.20 -10.55 1.71
C TRP A 86 55.91 -10.13 3.16
N ARG A 87 56.68 -9.17 3.71
CA ARG A 87 56.44 -8.64 5.06
C ARG A 87 55.14 -7.85 5.15
N VAL A 88 54.87 -7.03 4.14
CA VAL A 88 53.58 -6.32 4.00
C VAL A 88 52.44 -7.32 3.87
N ALA A 89 52.59 -8.38 3.07
CA ALA A 89 51.58 -9.43 2.93
C ALA A 89 51.32 -10.17 4.26
N VAL A 90 52.37 -10.51 5.01
CA VAL A 90 52.23 -11.13 6.35
C VAL A 90 51.55 -10.18 7.33
N ALA A 91 51.96 -8.91 7.38
CA ALA A 91 51.33 -7.92 8.25
C ALA A 91 49.85 -7.74 7.90
N LEU A 92 49.51 -7.63 6.61
CA LEU A 92 48.13 -7.51 6.12
C LEU A 92 47.31 -8.76 6.48
N SER A 93 47.87 -9.95 6.28
CA SER A 93 47.23 -11.22 6.64
C SER A 93 46.98 -11.32 8.14
N LEU A 94 47.90 -10.82 8.97
CA LEU A 94 47.76 -10.80 10.42
C LEU A 94 46.68 -9.80 10.86
N VAL A 95 46.62 -8.62 10.24
CA VAL A 95 45.54 -7.64 10.47
C VAL A 95 44.17 -8.21 10.09
N VAL A 96 44.06 -8.84 8.91
CA VAL A 96 42.84 -9.51 8.45
C VAL A 96 42.47 -10.64 9.40
N GLY A 97 43.43 -11.49 9.78
CA GLY A 97 43.21 -12.61 10.71
C GLY A 97 42.74 -12.15 12.09
N LEU A 98 43.31 -11.07 12.64
CA LEU A 98 42.84 -10.46 13.88
C LEU A 98 41.42 -9.90 13.73
N GLY A 99 41.12 -9.24 12.60
CA GLY A 99 39.76 -8.76 12.30
C GLY A 99 38.75 -9.90 12.23
N VAL A 100 39.09 -10.99 11.54
CA VAL A 100 38.27 -12.21 11.44
C VAL A 100 38.01 -12.79 12.83
N ALA A 101 39.05 -12.96 13.65
CA ALA A 101 38.91 -13.49 15.00
C ALA A 101 38.05 -12.59 15.90
N TYR A 102 38.24 -11.27 15.80
CA TYR A 102 37.46 -10.28 16.55
C TYR A 102 35.96 -10.35 16.22
N TYR A 103 35.59 -10.37 14.94
CA TYR A 103 34.19 -10.49 14.55
C TYR A 103 33.63 -11.88 14.87
N ALA A 104 34.40 -12.94 14.65
CA ALA A 104 33.96 -14.31 14.92
C ALA A 104 33.62 -14.53 16.40
N ALA A 105 34.35 -13.88 17.31
CA ALA A 105 34.09 -13.93 18.75
C ALA A 105 32.82 -13.20 19.19
N GLN A 106 32.32 -12.25 18.39
CA GLN A 106 31.11 -11.46 18.69
C GLN A 106 29.84 -12.01 18.02
N LEU A 107 29.98 -12.98 17.12
CA LEU A 107 28.86 -13.56 16.39
C LEU A 107 27.95 -14.38 17.34
N PRO A 108 26.64 -14.07 17.43
CA PRO A 108 25.69 -14.75 18.31
C PRO A 108 25.39 -16.19 17.81
N PRO A 109 24.52 -16.96 18.49
CA PRO A 109 23.99 -18.19 17.90
C PRO A 109 23.23 -17.91 16.59
N VAL A 110 23.33 -18.84 15.62
CA VAL A 110 22.74 -18.67 14.28
C VAL A 110 21.22 -18.42 14.34
N THR A 111 20.51 -19.03 15.29
CA THR A 111 19.05 -18.89 15.47
C THR A 111 18.61 -17.45 15.65
N ASN A 112 19.45 -16.61 16.28
CA ASN A 112 19.17 -15.19 16.53
C ASN A 112 19.36 -14.33 15.27
N LEU A 113 19.94 -14.90 14.21
CA LEU A 113 20.20 -14.21 12.95
C LEU A 113 19.14 -14.52 11.90
N VAL A 114 18.29 -15.52 12.12
CA VAL A 114 17.35 -16.02 11.12
C VAL A 114 16.11 -15.13 11.01
N ASP A 115 15.47 -14.80 12.14
CA ASP A 115 14.45 -13.76 12.18
C ASP A 115 15.13 -12.41 12.44
N GLY A 116 14.71 -11.40 11.69
CA GLY A 116 15.05 -10.02 12.01
C GLY A 116 14.27 -9.13 11.08
N ARG A 117 12.97 -9.42 11.03
CA ARG A 117 11.99 -8.50 10.51
C ARG A 117 12.05 -7.21 11.31
N ALA A 118 11.96 -6.10 10.58
CA ALA A 118 11.75 -4.78 11.14
C ALA A 118 10.28 -4.58 11.52
N ARG A 119 9.37 -5.29 10.83
CA ARG A 119 7.90 -5.15 10.94
C ARG A 119 7.21 -6.49 10.76
N GLY A 120 6.02 -6.65 11.32
CA GLY A 120 5.18 -7.82 11.16
C GLY A 120 4.42 -7.80 9.83
N SER A 121 3.73 -8.90 9.52
CA SER A 121 2.88 -8.97 8.34
C SER A 121 1.46 -8.54 8.66
N VAL A 122 0.87 -7.69 7.83
CA VAL A 122 -0.56 -7.38 7.87
C VAL A 122 -1.26 -8.10 6.73
N THR A 123 -2.13 -9.04 7.09
CA THR A 123 -2.99 -9.78 6.16
C THR A 123 -4.34 -9.10 6.08
N LEU A 124 -4.75 -8.61 4.90
CA LEU A 124 -6.04 -7.99 4.69
C LEU A 124 -7.03 -9.00 4.10
N GLN A 125 -8.15 -9.16 4.78
CA GLN A 125 -9.26 -10.02 4.37
C GLN A 125 -10.44 -9.17 3.89
N ASP A 126 -11.10 -9.63 2.84
CA ASP A 126 -12.32 -9.03 2.33
C ASP A 126 -13.51 -9.28 3.27
N ARG A 127 -14.69 -8.80 2.87
CA ARG A 127 -15.93 -8.99 3.64
C ARG A 127 -16.33 -10.46 3.85
N ASP A 128 -15.87 -11.36 2.99
CA ASP A 128 -16.18 -12.80 3.01
C ASP A 128 -15.09 -13.60 3.74
N GLY A 129 -14.02 -12.93 4.20
CA GLY A 129 -12.91 -13.51 4.95
C GLY A 129 -11.77 -14.03 4.09
N ALA A 130 -11.83 -13.88 2.76
CA ALA A 130 -10.75 -14.28 1.87
C ALA A 130 -9.65 -13.22 1.86
N THR A 131 -8.39 -13.67 1.86
CA THR A 131 -7.25 -12.76 1.80
C THR A 131 -7.11 -12.17 0.40
N PHE A 132 -7.12 -10.85 0.30
CA PHE A 132 -6.95 -10.15 -0.98
C PHE A 132 -5.65 -9.36 -1.06
N ALA A 133 -5.04 -8.99 0.08
CA ALA A 133 -3.80 -8.24 0.11
C ALA A 133 -2.95 -8.55 1.33
N TRP A 134 -1.64 -8.33 1.21
CA TRP A 134 -0.69 -8.35 2.32
C TRP A 134 0.18 -7.11 2.30
N ARG A 135 0.54 -6.62 3.49
CA ARG A 135 1.44 -5.49 3.74
C ARG A 135 2.43 -5.83 4.87
N GLY A 136 3.48 -5.04 5.03
CA GLY A 136 4.56 -5.33 5.99
C GLY A 136 5.49 -6.47 5.56
N ASP A 137 6.36 -6.91 6.48
CA ASP A 137 7.34 -7.97 6.21
C ASP A 137 6.76 -9.33 6.61
N GLN A 138 6.43 -10.15 5.61
CA GLN A 138 5.94 -11.52 5.86
C GLN A 138 7.07 -12.43 6.35
N PHE A 139 6.82 -13.16 7.44
CA PHE A 139 7.63 -14.31 7.84
C PHE A 139 6.80 -15.58 7.69
N GLY A 140 7.18 -16.41 6.75
CA GLY A 140 6.52 -17.70 6.53
C GLY A 140 6.94 -18.79 7.53
N GLY A 141 7.80 -18.45 8.48
CA GLY A 141 8.47 -19.38 9.39
C GLY A 141 9.94 -19.60 9.02
N MET A 142 10.71 -20.13 9.97
CA MET A 142 12.12 -20.46 9.76
C MET A 142 12.22 -21.71 8.86
N VAL A 143 12.94 -21.58 7.74
CA VAL A 143 13.38 -22.72 6.93
C VAL A 143 14.88 -22.92 7.05
N THR A 144 15.36 -24.15 7.12
CA THR A 144 16.79 -24.44 7.06
C THR A 144 17.19 -24.83 5.65
N ALA A 145 18.49 -24.81 5.38
CA ALA A 145 19.06 -25.33 4.13
C ALA A 145 18.63 -26.78 3.84
N ASP A 146 18.22 -27.55 4.85
CA ASP A 146 17.82 -28.95 4.72
C ASP A 146 16.31 -29.17 4.67
N THR A 147 15.51 -28.29 5.26
CA THR A 147 14.03 -28.40 5.22
C THR A 147 13.43 -27.80 3.95
N ILE A 148 14.19 -26.96 3.24
CA ILE A 148 13.75 -26.34 1.98
C ILE A 148 13.87 -27.31 0.79
N SER A 149 13.09 -27.07 -0.27
CA SER A 149 13.17 -27.86 -1.51
C SER A 149 14.62 -27.91 -2.01
N GLN A 150 15.10 -29.11 -2.36
CA GLN A 150 16.44 -29.28 -2.90
C GLN A 150 16.63 -28.48 -4.19
N HIS A 151 15.59 -28.37 -5.02
CA HIS A 151 15.61 -27.55 -6.23
C HIS A 151 15.83 -26.07 -5.89
N LEU A 152 15.23 -25.58 -4.80
CA LEU A 152 15.37 -24.19 -4.39
C LEU A 152 16.76 -23.88 -3.82
N ARG A 153 17.27 -24.73 -2.92
CA ARG A 153 18.66 -24.65 -2.44
C ARG A 153 19.64 -24.60 -3.62
N ASN A 154 19.45 -25.52 -4.57
CA ASN A 154 20.31 -25.60 -5.75
C ASN A 154 20.16 -24.40 -6.69
N ALA A 155 18.94 -23.88 -6.89
CA ALA A 155 18.70 -22.71 -7.74
C ALA A 155 19.40 -21.45 -7.20
N VAL A 156 19.34 -21.24 -5.88
CA VAL A 156 20.03 -20.14 -5.19
C VAL A 156 21.53 -20.27 -5.35
N VAL A 157 22.11 -21.42 -5.01
CA VAL A 157 23.55 -21.68 -5.15
C VAL A 157 24.00 -21.54 -6.61
N ALA A 158 23.27 -22.10 -7.56
CA ALA A 158 23.62 -22.05 -8.98
C ALA A 158 23.63 -20.62 -9.54
N THR A 159 22.77 -19.74 -9.01
CA THR A 159 22.58 -18.37 -9.50
C THR A 159 23.52 -17.38 -8.83
N GLU A 160 23.64 -17.44 -7.50
CA GLU A 160 24.36 -16.44 -6.71
C GLU A 160 25.83 -16.82 -6.49
N ASP A 161 26.13 -18.11 -6.29
CA ASP A 161 27.46 -18.54 -5.86
C ASP A 161 27.75 -20.01 -6.20
N ARG A 162 28.17 -20.25 -7.44
CA ARG A 162 28.47 -21.58 -7.98
C ARG A 162 29.44 -22.41 -7.12
N ARG A 163 30.34 -21.77 -6.37
CA ARG A 163 31.37 -22.43 -5.57
C ARG A 163 31.17 -22.29 -4.07
N PHE A 164 29.96 -21.93 -3.65
CA PHE A 164 29.59 -21.68 -2.27
C PHE A 164 30.17 -22.70 -1.29
N TRP A 165 30.08 -23.99 -1.61
CA TRP A 165 30.52 -25.10 -0.75
C TRP A 165 32.03 -25.20 -0.52
N TRP A 166 32.86 -24.53 -1.33
CA TRP A 166 34.31 -24.77 -1.36
C TRP A 166 35.17 -23.60 -0.87
N HIS A 167 34.67 -22.37 -0.98
CA HIS A 167 35.48 -21.19 -0.63
C HIS A 167 35.23 -20.73 0.82
N PRO A 168 36.20 -20.08 1.49
CA PRO A 168 36.04 -19.63 2.88
C PRO A 168 35.38 -18.24 2.96
N GLY A 169 34.18 -18.10 2.39
CA GLY A 169 33.40 -16.84 2.41
C GLY A 169 33.76 -15.81 1.34
N ILE A 170 34.95 -15.85 0.75
CA ILE A 170 35.32 -15.06 -0.43
C ILE A 170 35.76 -16.03 -1.51
N ASP A 171 35.38 -15.76 -2.77
CA ASP A 171 35.81 -16.55 -3.93
C ASP A 171 36.83 -15.76 -4.79
N PRO A 172 38.15 -15.96 -4.61
CA PRO A 172 39.17 -15.29 -5.40
C PRO A 172 39.07 -15.60 -6.89
N GLN A 173 38.67 -16.82 -7.24
CA GLN A 173 38.50 -17.21 -8.65
C GLN A 173 37.25 -16.56 -9.24
N GLY A 174 36.20 -16.35 -8.43
CA GLY A 174 34.96 -15.69 -8.82
C GLY A 174 35.18 -14.21 -9.07
N ILE A 175 35.92 -13.56 -8.16
CA ILE A 175 36.38 -12.18 -8.30
C ILE A 175 37.23 -12.02 -9.58
N ALA A 176 38.21 -12.89 -9.81
CA ALA A 176 39.04 -12.82 -11.02
C ALA A 176 38.22 -13.00 -12.30
N SER A 177 37.23 -13.90 -12.29
CA SER A 177 36.29 -14.09 -13.40
C SER A 177 35.45 -12.83 -13.65
N ALA A 178 34.88 -12.24 -12.59
CA ALA A 178 34.08 -11.02 -12.69
C ALA A 178 34.90 -9.83 -13.22
N VAL A 179 36.15 -9.66 -12.74
CA VAL A 179 37.08 -8.64 -13.23
C VAL A 179 37.33 -8.81 -14.73
N ARG A 180 37.59 -10.04 -15.18
CA ARG A 180 37.80 -10.34 -16.61
C ARG A 180 36.58 -10.00 -17.45
N ILE A 181 35.37 -10.36 -16.99
CA ILE A 181 34.11 -10.06 -17.68
C ILE A 181 33.90 -8.55 -17.78
N ASN A 182 34.03 -7.82 -16.67
CA ASN A 182 33.86 -6.37 -16.66
C ASN A 182 34.82 -5.67 -17.62
N LEU A 183 36.09 -6.06 -17.63
CA LEU A 183 37.09 -5.53 -18.56
C LEU A 183 36.75 -5.85 -20.02
N SER A 184 36.25 -7.06 -20.31
CA SER A 184 35.82 -7.44 -21.66
C SER A 184 34.57 -6.70 -22.14
N GLU A 185 33.73 -6.22 -21.22
CA GLU A 185 32.53 -5.42 -21.51
C GLU A 185 32.82 -3.90 -21.54
N GLY A 186 34.10 -3.49 -21.51
CA GLY A 186 34.50 -2.08 -21.50
C GLY A 186 34.20 -1.34 -20.20
N ARG A 187 33.89 -2.07 -19.12
CA ARG A 187 33.67 -1.54 -17.78
C ARG A 187 34.99 -1.54 -16.99
N GLY A 188 35.04 -0.76 -15.91
CA GLY A 188 36.15 -0.81 -14.95
C GLY A 188 36.25 -2.18 -14.24
N PRO A 189 37.45 -2.57 -13.76
CA PRO A 189 37.69 -3.89 -13.17
C PRO A 189 36.83 -4.17 -11.93
N LEU A 190 36.44 -3.12 -11.20
CA LEU A 190 35.59 -3.18 -10.00
C LEU A 190 34.16 -2.69 -10.23
N SER A 191 33.76 -2.42 -11.48
CA SER A 191 32.40 -1.97 -11.80
C SER A 191 31.59 -3.12 -12.38
N GLY A 192 30.63 -3.63 -11.60
CA GLY A 192 29.71 -4.69 -12.01
C GLY A 192 29.16 -5.50 -10.84
N ASN A 193 28.02 -6.18 -11.06
CA ASN A 193 27.40 -7.10 -10.11
C ASN A 193 27.77 -8.53 -10.54
N GLY A 194 28.56 -9.27 -9.77
CA GLY A 194 28.87 -10.66 -10.11
C GLY A 194 30.06 -11.34 -9.42
N GLY A 195 30.76 -10.65 -8.52
CA GLY A 195 31.90 -11.22 -7.77
C GLY A 195 31.65 -11.48 -6.28
N SER A 196 30.42 -11.24 -5.78
CA SER A 196 30.10 -11.39 -4.35
C SER A 196 29.53 -12.78 -4.06
N THR A 197 29.99 -13.41 -2.98
CA THR A 197 29.55 -14.73 -2.51
C THR A 197 28.26 -14.65 -1.71
N ILE A 198 27.56 -15.78 -1.51
CA ILE A 198 26.38 -15.83 -0.61
C ILE A 198 26.76 -15.38 0.80
N THR A 199 27.94 -15.76 1.30
CA THR A 199 28.42 -15.35 2.62
C THR A 199 28.62 -13.83 2.72
N GLN A 200 29.18 -13.20 1.69
CA GLN A 200 29.31 -11.73 1.64
C GLN A 200 27.95 -11.04 1.57
N GLN A 201 27.01 -11.59 0.80
CA GLN A 201 25.65 -11.05 0.76
C GLN A 201 24.94 -11.22 2.11
N THR A 202 25.16 -12.32 2.82
CA THR A 202 24.63 -12.55 4.17
C THR A 202 25.24 -11.56 5.17
N ALA A 203 26.55 -11.31 5.11
CA ALA A 203 27.20 -10.28 5.92
C ALA A 203 26.61 -8.88 5.68
N LYS A 204 26.27 -8.56 4.42
CA LYS A 204 25.57 -7.32 4.05
C LYS A 204 24.16 -7.26 4.65
N LEU A 205 23.40 -8.36 4.58
CA LEU A 205 22.04 -8.46 5.16
C LEU A 205 22.03 -8.32 6.69
N LEU A 206 23.10 -8.76 7.37
CA LEU A 206 23.26 -8.63 8.83
C LEU A 206 23.87 -7.29 9.27
N CYS A 207 24.07 -6.35 8.34
CA CYS A 207 24.74 -5.07 8.59
C CYS A 207 26.07 -5.19 9.34
N LEU A 208 26.85 -6.25 9.09
CA LEU A 208 28.11 -6.54 9.78
C LEU A 208 27.95 -6.65 11.32
N GLY A 209 26.78 -7.10 11.78
CA GLY A 209 26.47 -7.31 13.20
C GLY A 209 26.20 -6.04 13.99
N LYS A 210 26.05 -4.88 13.33
CA LYS A 210 25.68 -3.63 13.99
C LYS A 210 24.17 -3.60 14.21
N PRO A 211 23.66 -3.58 15.45
CA PRO A 211 22.23 -3.42 15.69
C PRO A 211 21.76 -2.00 15.33
N PHE A 212 20.45 -1.85 15.15
CA PHE A 212 19.84 -0.53 15.06
C PHE A 212 20.06 0.25 16.36
N ASP A 213 20.43 1.52 16.22
CA ASP A 213 20.65 2.45 17.33
C ASP A 213 19.88 3.76 17.05
N PRO A 214 18.83 4.07 17.83
CA PRO A 214 18.00 5.25 17.62
C PRO A 214 18.74 6.58 17.88
N GLU A 215 19.90 6.57 18.55
CA GLU A 215 20.73 7.76 18.71
C GLU A 215 21.52 8.09 17.42
N VAL A 216 21.75 7.09 16.57
CA VAL A 216 22.56 7.20 15.34
C VAL A 216 21.68 7.36 14.09
N TRP A 217 20.56 6.63 14.03
CA TRP A 217 19.64 6.64 12.89
C TRP A 217 18.25 7.07 13.33
N LYS A 218 17.62 7.97 12.58
CA LYS A 218 16.29 8.49 12.93
C LYS A 218 15.19 7.44 12.79
N ASN A 219 15.40 6.48 11.90
CA ASN A 219 14.48 5.39 11.62
C ASN A 219 15.25 4.22 10.99
N GLU A 220 14.57 3.07 10.93
CA GLU A 220 15.16 1.85 10.41
C GLU A 220 15.47 1.91 8.91
N SER A 221 14.76 2.75 8.14
CA SER A 221 15.06 2.96 6.72
C SER A 221 16.43 3.63 6.50
N GLU A 222 16.80 4.62 7.31
CA GLU A 222 18.13 5.23 7.27
C GLU A 222 19.23 4.24 7.67
N TYR A 223 18.96 3.41 8.68
CA TYR A 223 19.85 2.32 9.08
C TYR A 223 20.06 1.33 7.93
N GLU A 224 18.99 0.82 7.30
CA GLU A 224 19.09 -0.08 6.17
C GLU A 224 19.86 0.53 4.98
N ALA A 225 19.66 1.83 4.72
CA ALA A 225 20.36 2.54 3.67
C ALA A 225 21.88 2.60 3.92
N ASP A 226 22.32 2.90 5.15
CA ASP A 226 23.74 2.84 5.51
C ASP A 226 24.27 1.40 5.45
N CYS A 227 23.47 0.43 5.90
CA CYS A 227 23.82 -0.98 5.83
C CYS A 227 24.04 -1.48 4.39
N ARG A 228 23.36 -0.88 3.41
CA ARG A 228 23.42 -1.28 1.99
C ARG A 228 24.41 -0.47 1.16
N ARG A 229 25.08 0.51 1.75
CA ARG A 229 26.05 1.40 1.07
C ARG A 229 27.16 0.60 0.36
N THR A 230 27.46 0.98 -0.88
CA THR A 230 28.41 0.27 -1.76
C THR A 230 29.75 1.00 -1.90
N THR A 231 30.47 1.23 -0.80
CA THR A 231 31.83 1.79 -0.84
C THR A 231 32.90 0.70 -0.86
N LEU A 232 34.09 1.01 -1.42
CA LEU A 232 35.23 0.07 -1.43
C LEU A 232 35.63 -0.35 -0.01
N TRP A 233 35.64 0.59 0.94
CA TRP A 233 35.93 0.29 2.34
C TRP A 233 34.88 -0.64 2.95
N ARG A 234 33.59 -0.41 2.70
CA ARG A 234 32.52 -1.29 3.18
C ARG A 234 32.64 -2.69 2.57
N LYS A 235 33.04 -2.81 1.31
CA LYS A 235 33.33 -4.11 0.68
C LYS A 235 34.48 -4.88 1.34
N VAL A 236 35.50 -4.19 1.84
CA VAL A 236 36.57 -4.82 2.64
C VAL A 236 36.03 -5.31 3.98
N GLN A 237 35.19 -4.52 4.65
CA GLN A 237 34.56 -4.93 5.91
C GLN A 237 33.62 -6.14 5.72
N GLU A 238 32.80 -6.14 4.66
CA GLU A 238 31.96 -7.28 4.26
C GLU A 238 32.79 -8.56 4.04
N ALA A 239 33.94 -8.44 3.38
CA ALA A 239 34.84 -9.55 3.12
C ALA A 239 35.43 -10.13 4.41
N VAL A 240 35.91 -9.28 5.34
CA VAL A 240 36.43 -9.73 6.64
C VAL A 240 35.34 -10.35 7.50
N TYR A 241 34.15 -9.76 7.52
CA TYR A 241 33.01 -10.29 8.27
C TYR A 241 32.52 -11.62 7.68
N ALA A 242 32.51 -11.77 6.36
CA ALA A 242 32.16 -13.03 5.70
C ALA A 242 33.13 -14.17 6.09
N MET A 243 34.44 -13.90 6.12
CA MET A 243 35.42 -14.88 6.62
C MET A 243 35.21 -15.20 8.10
N ALA A 244 34.80 -14.23 8.92
CA ALA A 244 34.45 -14.47 10.33
C ALA A 244 33.22 -15.36 10.50
N MET A 245 32.19 -15.17 9.66
CA MET A 245 31.02 -16.04 9.62
C MET A 245 31.40 -17.49 9.29
N GLU A 246 32.30 -17.70 8.33
CA GLU A 246 32.76 -19.05 7.93
C GLU A 246 33.64 -19.73 8.97
N ALA A 247 34.28 -18.95 9.84
CA ALA A 247 35.02 -19.48 10.98
C ALA A 247 34.09 -19.90 12.13
N ARG A 248 32.89 -19.30 12.21
CA ARG A 248 31.95 -19.50 13.32
C ARG A 248 30.81 -20.47 13.00
N TYR A 249 30.33 -20.45 11.76
CA TYR A 249 29.14 -21.17 11.28
C TYR A 249 29.49 -22.12 10.14
N THR A 250 28.68 -23.17 10.00
CA THR A 250 28.70 -24.08 8.87
C THR A 250 28.10 -23.44 7.61
N LYS A 251 28.33 -24.06 6.44
CA LYS A 251 27.78 -23.59 5.16
C LYS A 251 26.26 -23.60 5.16
N GLU A 252 25.69 -24.64 5.73
CA GLU A 252 24.26 -24.87 5.87
C GLU A 252 23.63 -23.79 6.76
N GLU A 253 24.30 -23.40 7.85
CA GLU A 253 23.87 -22.31 8.73
C GLU A 253 23.93 -20.95 8.04
N ILE A 254 25.01 -20.65 7.31
CA ILE A 254 25.13 -19.39 6.55
C ILE A 254 24.04 -19.31 5.49
N LEU A 255 23.83 -20.39 4.74
CA LEU A 255 22.78 -20.46 3.73
C LEU A 255 21.38 -20.34 4.38
N THR A 256 21.17 -20.93 5.56
CA THR A 256 19.94 -20.78 6.32
C THR A 256 19.65 -19.32 6.65
N VAL A 257 20.63 -18.57 7.17
CA VAL A 257 20.45 -17.14 7.43
C VAL A 257 20.12 -16.39 6.14
N TYR A 258 20.83 -16.67 5.04
CA TYR A 258 20.56 -16.05 3.74
C TYR A 258 19.13 -16.31 3.25
N LEU A 259 18.69 -17.57 3.31
CA LEU A 259 17.37 -17.99 2.83
C LEU A 259 16.20 -17.39 3.61
N ASN A 260 16.40 -16.97 4.86
CA ASN A 260 15.35 -16.35 5.67
C ASN A 260 15.39 -14.81 5.63
N ARG A 261 16.54 -14.21 5.33
CA ARG A 261 16.69 -12.74 5.35
C ARG A 261 16.62 -12.08 3.98
N ALA A 262 16.87 -12.80 2.89
CA ALA A 262 16.90 -12.20 1.56
C ALA A 262 15.54 -11.56 1.22
N TYR A 263 15.56 -10.30 0.76
CA TYR A 263 14.36 -9.63 0.29
C TYR A 263 13.99 -10.12 -1.12
N LEU A 264 12.77 -10.61 -1.29
CA LEU A 264 12.28 -11.26 -2.51
C LEU A 264 11.10 -10.51 -3.14
N GLY A 265 10.96 -9.22 -2.81
CA GLY A 265 9.95 -8.34 -3.40
C GLY A 265 8.60 -8.46 -2.71
N ALA A 266 7.71 -7.51 -3.00
CA ALA A 266 6.34 -7.49 -2.49
C ALA A 266 6.22 -7.71 -0.95
N GLY A 267 7.15 -7.12 -0.19
CA GLY A 267 7.18 -7.23 1.28
C GLY A 267 7.62 -8.60 1.81
N THR A 268 8.16 -9.49 0.97
CA THR A 268 8.60 -10.81 1.42
C THR A 268 10.08 -10.81 1.79
N ARG A 269 10.38 -11.21 3.03
CA ARG A 269 11.74 -11.52 3.48
C ARG A 269 11.83 -13.01 3.74
N GLY A 270 12.75 -13.65 3.02
CA GLY A 270 12.97 -15.07 3.06
C GLY A 270 12.10 -15.87 2.09
N PHE A 271 12.61 -17.03 1.72
CA PHE A 271 12.03 -17.87 0.67
C PHE A 271 10.72 -18.53 1.06
N GLU A 272 10.49 -18.82 2.34
CA GLU A 272 9.23 -19.37 2.83
C GLU A 272 8.09 -18.37 2.63
N ALA A 273 8.29 -17.11 3.05
CA ALA A 273 7.34 -16.04 2.83
C ALA A 273 7.06 -15.80 1.34
N ALA A 274 8.11 -15.75 0.51
CA ALA A 274 7.97 -15.57 -0.92
C ALA A 274 7.22 -16.73 -1.60
N SER A 275 7.49 -17.97 -1.21
CA SER A 275 6.79 -19.15 -1.74
C SER A 275 5.30 -19.13 -1.40
N GLN A 276 4.97 -18.82 -0.13
CA GLN A 276 3.59 -18.66 0.30
C GLN A 276 2.90 -17.53 -0.45
N ARG A 277 3.57 -16.37 -0.59
CA ARG A 277 3.00 -15.21 -1.28
C ARG A 277 2.73 -15.49 -2.76
N TYR A 278 3.69 -16.03 -3.50
CA TYR A 278 3.58 -16.15 -4.95
C TYR A 278 2.85 -17.43 -5.38
N PHE A 279 3.03 -18.53 -4.64
CA PHE A 279 2.55 -19.87 -5.04
C PHE A 279 1.56 -20.49 -4.06
N GLY A 280 1.31 -19.88 -2.89
CA GLY A 280 0.35 -20.40 -1.91
C GLY A 280 0.79 -21.73 -1.27
N LYS A 281 2.10 -22.02 -1.25
CA LYS A 281 2.63 -23.30 -0.74
C LYS A 281 3.98 -23.15 -0.03
N PRO A 282 4.36 -24.14 0.81
CA PRO A 282 5.63 -24.10 1.52
C PRO A 282 6.85 -24.12 0.59
N ALA A 283 7.94 -23.44 0.95
CA ALA A 283 9.19 -23.45 0.17
C ALA A 283 9.85 -24.84 0.14
N ALA A 284 9.44 -25.75 1.02
CA ALA A 284 9.78 -27.16 0.97
C ALA A 284 9.21 -27.89 -0.26
N GLN A 285 8.12 -27.38 -0.85
CA GLN A 285 7.32 -28.06 -1.89
C GLN A 285 7.40 -27.39 -3.27
N VAL A 286 8.30 -26.42 -3.46
CA VAL A 286 8.47 -25.78 -4.77
C VAL A 286 9.18 -26.70 -5.76
N ASN A 287 8.70 -26.68 -7.00
CA ASN A 287 9.25 -27.42 -8.12
C ASN A 287 10.43 -26.66 -8.76
N PRO A 288 11.15 -27.22 -9.76
CA PRO A 288 12.29 -26.55 -10.38
C PRO A 288 11.98 -25.19 -11.01
N ALA A 289 10.81 -25.02 -11.64
CA ALA A 289 10.44 -23.76 -12.30
C ALA A 289 10.16 -22.65 -11.28
N GLU A 290 9.46 -22.97 -10.19
CA GLU A 290 9.16 -22.06 -9.09
C GLU A 290 10.42 -21.72 -8.29
N ALA A 291 11.26 -22.72 -8.03
CA ALA A 291 12.56 -22.55 -7.39
C ALA A 291 13.45 -21.57 -8.17
N ALA A 292 13.54 -21.75 -9.48
CA ALA A 292 14.27 -20.87 -10.37
C ALA A 292 13.66 -19.46 -10.42
N MET A 293 12.33 -19.34 -10.39
CA MET A 293 11.65 -18.05 -10.32
C MET A 293 11.98 -17.30 -9.03
N LEU A 294 11.91 -17.96 -7.87
CA LEU A 294 12.25 -17.36 -6.58
C LEU A 294 13.73 -16.94 -6.51
N ALA A 295 14.65 -17.80 -6.96
CA ALA A 295 16.06 -17.45 -7.03
C ALA A 295 16.32 -16.27 -7.99
N GLY A 296 15.50 -16.13 -9.03
CA GLY A 296 15.54 -15.01 -9.98
C GLY A 296 15.28 -13.65 -9.34
N LEU A 297 14.53 -13.61 -8.25
CA LEU A 297 14.15 -12.39 -7.54
C LEU A 297 15.36 -11.71 -6.90
N LEU A 298 16.35 -12.48 -6.40
CA LEU A 298 17.52 -11.96 -5.68
C LEU A 298 18.26 -10.84 -6.43
N LYS A 299 18.31 -10.92 -7.77
CA LYS A 299 19.00 -9.94 -8.61
C LYS A 299 18.33 -8.57 -8.60
N ALA A 300 17.00 -8.53 -8.65
CA ALA A 300 16.21 -7.30 -8.67
C ALA A 300 14.77 -7.64 -8.24
N PRO A 301 14.51 -7.71 -6.92
CA PRO A 301 13.29 -8.32 -6.40
C PRO A 301 12.00 -7.66 -6.91
N THR A 302 11.97 -6.34 -7.00
CA THR A 302 10.82 -5.61 -7.54
C THR A 302 10.66 -5.81 -9.05
N THR A 303 11.76 -5.79 -9.83
CA THR A 303 11.69 -5.88 -11.29
C THR A 303 11.27 -7.25 -11.78
N TYR A 304 11.72 -8.30 -11.08
CA TYR A 304 11.43 -9.70 -11.41
C TYR A 304 10.30 -10.31 -10.58
N ALA A 305 9.61 -9.55 -9.72
CA ALA A 305 8.44 -10.05 -9.00
C ALA A 305 7.37 -10.52 -9.99
N PRO A 306 6.85 -11.75 -9.85
CA PRO A 306 5.85 -12.31 -10.78
C PRO A 306 4.52 -11.57 -10.75
N THR A 307 4.20 -10.88 -9.64
CA THR A 307 3.06 -9.97 -9.52
C THR A 307 3.20 -8.71 -10.37
N ASN A 308 4.43 -8.28 -10.67
CA ASN A 308 4.68 -7.10 -11.51
C ASN A 308 4.76 -7.45 -13.00
N ASN A 309 5.44 -8.55 -13.35
CA ASN A 309 5.53 -9.02 -14.73
C ASN A 309 5.87 -10.50 -14.79
N LEU A 310 4.83 -11.35 -14.86
CA LEU A 310 5.00 -12.80 -14.89
C LEU A 310 5.91 -13.28 -16.02
N GLY A 311 5.76 -12.75 -17.24
CA GLY A 311 6.57 -13.15 -18.39
C GLY A 311 8.06 -12.86 -18.20
N ARG A 312 8.40 -11.71 -17.60
CA ARG A 312 9.80 -11.35 -17.26
C ARG A 312 10.35 -12.27 -16.18
N SER A 313 9.54 -12.61 -15.17
CA SER A 313 9.92 -13.56 -14.11
C SER A 313 10.19 -14.95 -14.68
N GLN A 314 9.31 -15.45 -15.56
CA GLN A 314 9.47 -16.73 -16.24
C GLN A 314 10.73 -16.75 -17.13
N SER A 315 10.99 -15.68 -17.87
CA SER A 315 12.19 -15.54 -18.69
C SER A 315 13.47 -15.59 -17.85
N ARG A 316 13.48 -14.93 -16.69
CA ARG A 316 14.60 -14.99 -15.74
C ARG A 316 14.75 -16.37 -15.12
N ALA A 317 13.64 -17.02 -14.75
CA ALA A 317 13.64 -18.38 -14.23
C ALA A 317 14.24 -19.38 -15.22
N ASN A 318 13.92 -19.25 -16.51
CA ASN A 318 14.46 -20.11 -17.56
C ASN A 318 16.00 -20.06 -17.65
N VAL A 319 16.59 -18.86 -17.49
CA VAL A 319 18.06 -18.72 -17.42
C VAL A 319 18.64 -19.52 -16.25
N ILE A 320 17.95 -19.50 -15.10
CA ILE A 320 18.40 -20.19 -13.90
C ILE A 320 18.23 -21.70 -14.03
N VAL A 321 17.15 -22.18 -14.65
CA VAL A 321 16.99 -23.60 -15.01
C VAL A 321 18.16 -24.08 -15.87
N GLY A 322 18.59 -23.27 -16.85
CA GLY A 322 19.79 -23.52 -17.65
C GLY A 322 21.06 -23.62 -16.80
N LEU A 323 21.29 -22.67 -15.88
CA LEU A 323 22.44 -22.70 -14.96
C LEU A 323 22.44 -23.93 -14.05
N MET A 324 21.26 -24.34 -13.54
CA MET A 324 21.14 -25.54 -12.72
C MET A 324 21.48 -26.80 -13.51
N GLN A 325 21.04 -26.89 -14.77
CA GLN A 325 21.37 -27.99 -15.66
C GLN A 325 22.87 -28.05 -15.96
N GLU A 326 23.49 -26.92 -16.36
CA GLU A 326 24.92 -26.83 -16.68
C GLU A 326 25.83 -27.19 -15.50
N GLN A 327 25.38 -26.90 -14.28
CA GLN A 327 26.12 -27.17 -13.05
C GLN A 327 25.84 -28.57 -12.47
N GLY A 328 24.96 -29.35 -13.11
CA GLY A 328 24.62 -30.71 -12.67
C GLY A 328 23.66 -30.80 -11.50
N TYR A 329 22.97 -29.70 -11.16
CA TYR A 329 21.97 -29.65 -10.10
C TYR A 329 20.57 -30.08 -10.54
N LEU A 330 20.33 -30.17 -11.85
CA LEU A 330 19.06 -30.55 -12.45
C LEU A 330 19.30 -31.45 -13.66
N ALA A 331 18.58 -32.56 -13.77
CA ALA A 331 18.72 -33.44 -14.93
C ALA A 331 18.16 -32.77 -16.20
N ALA A 332 18.66 -33.15 -17.37
CA ALA A 332 18.22 -32.55 -18.64
C ALA A 332 16.70 -32.67 -18.86
N ALA A 333 16.10 -33.83 -18.52
CA ALA A 333 14.66 -34.06 -18.64
C ALA A 333 13.84 -33.16 -17.69
N GLU A 334 14.30 -32.96 -16.45
CA GLU A 334 13.64 -32.07 -15.49
C GLU A 334 13.76 -30.60 -15.91
N ALA A 335 14.91 -30.22 -16.48
CA ALA A 335 15.12 -28.89 -17.03
C ALA A 335 14.20 -28.60 -18.22
N GLU A 336 13.99 -29.58 -19.11
CA GLU A 336 13.00 -29.46 -20.18
C GLU A 336 11.58 -29.39 -19.66
N ALA A 337 11.20 -30.22 -18.69
CA ALA A 337 9.87 -30.17 -18.09
C ALA A 337 9.58 -28.81 -17.42
N ALA A 338 10.57 -28.23 -16.72
CA ALA A 338 10.46 -26.91 -16.11
C ALA A 338 10.35 -25.77 -17.14
N ARG A 339 11.00 -25.93 -18.31
CA ARG A 339 10.88 -24.99 -19.43
C ARG A 339 9.53 -25.09 -20.13
N ALA A 340 9.00 -26.29 -20.28
CA ALA A 340 7.69 -26.54 -20.89
C ALA A 340 6.53 -26.10 -19.98
N ASN A 341 6.73 -26.15 -18.65
CA ASN A 341 5.74 -25.78 -17.64
C ASN A 341 6.29 -24.66 -16.75
N PRO A 342 6.37 -23.41 -17.25
CA PRO A 342 6.88 -22.31 -16.46
C PRO A 342 5.97 -22.02 -15.26
N ALA A 343 6.58 -21.56 -14.16
CA ALA A 343 5.83 -21.25 -12.95
C ALA A 343 4.79 -20.15 -13.17
N THR A 344 3.65 -20.26 -12.49
CA THR A 344 2.54 -19.31 -12.52
C THR A 344 2.17 -18.91 -11.10
N LEU A 345 1.57 -17.74 -10.93
CA LEU A 345 1.08 -17.28 -9.63
C LEU A 345 -0.09 -18.14 -9.14
N SER A 346 -0.22 -18.33 -7.83
CA SER A 346 -1.44 -18.89 -7.23
C SER A 346 -2.65 -18.00 -7.53
N ALA A 347 -3.86 -18.56 -7.46
CA ALA A 347 -5.10 -17.79 -7.68
C ALA A 347 -5.16 -16.56 -6.75
N THR A 348 -4.82 -16.71 -5.48
CA THR A 348 -4.78 -15.61 -4.51
C THR A 348 -3.73 -14.55 -4.87
N ALA A 349 -2.54 -14.97 -5.33
CA ALA A 349 -1.49 -14.03 -5.75
C ALA A 349 -1.80 -13.31 -7.07
N GLN A 350 -2.65 -13.90 -7.92
CA GLN A 350 -3.21 -13.25 -9.10
C GLN A 350 -4.31 -12.24 -8.74
N GLN A 351 -4.96 -12.43 -7.58
CA GLN A 351 -6.07 -11.63 -7.07
C GLN A 351 -5.62 -10.50 -6.13
N ASP A 352 -4.39 -9.97 -6.24
CA ASP A 352 -3.92 -8.76 -5.51
C ASP A 352 -4.68 -7.51 -6.04
N GLN A 353 -6.00 -7.51 -5.82
CA GLN A 353 -7.01 -6.53 -6.23
C GLN A 353 -7.13 -5.45 -5.15
N GLY A 354 -7.59 -4.26 -5.52
CA GLY A 354 -7.85 -3.21 -4.53
C GLY A 354 -6.59 -2.69 -3.84
N GLY A 355 -5.46 -2.59 -4.55
CA GLY A 355 -4.20 -2.04 -4.03
C GLY A 355 -4.40 -0.69 -3.33
N TYR A 356 -5.17 0.21 -3.95
CA TYR A 356 -5.56 1.50 -3.38
C TYR A 356 -6.40 1.39 -2.09
N PHE A 357 -7.36 0.46 -2.05
CA PHE A 357 -8.17 0.21 -0.86
C PHE A 357 -7.31 -0.31 0.30
N ALA A 358 -6.45 -1.28 0.04
CA ALA A 358 -5.54 -1.83 1.03
C ALA A 358 -4.60 -0.75 1.58
N ASP A 359 -4.04 0.10 0.71
CA ASP A 359 -3.15 1.18 1.12
C ASP A 359 -3.90 2.22 2.00
N TRP A 360 -5.16 2.54 1.67
CA TRP A 360 -6.01 3.40 2.48
C TRP A 360 -6.33 2.80 3.85
N VAL A 361 -6.66 1.51 3.94
CA VAL A 361 -6.87 0.82 5.22
C VAL A 361 -5.60 0.82 6.08
N MET A 362 -4.43 0.65 5.45
CA MET A 362 -3.15 0.72 6.17
C MET A 362 -2.81 2.13 6.66
N GLU A 363 -3.27 3.17 5.95
CA GLU A 363 -3.07 4.57 6.31
C GLU A 363 -4.01 5.01 7.44
N THR A 364 -5.25 4.52 7.43
CA THR A 364 -6.28 4.90 8.41
C THR A 364 -6.33 3.98 9.63
N GLY A 365 -5.76 2.78 9.56
CA GLY A 365 -5.66 1.86 10.69
C GLY A 365 -4.65 2.31 11.75
N PRO A 366 -4.74 1.79 13.00
CA PRO A 366 -3.85 2.19 14.09
C PRO A 366 -2.37 1.95 13.75
N GLU A 367 -1.57 3.02 13.77
CA GLU A 367 -0.17 3.03 13.32
C GLU A 367 0.67 1.93 13.98
N PHE A 368 0.44 1.66 15.26
CA PHE A 368 1.12 0.59 15.99
C PHE A 368 0.95 -0.78 15.32
N PHE A 369 -0.27 -1.14 14.90
CA PHE A 369 -0.55 -2.44 14.31
C PHE A 369 -0.35 -2.49 12.79
N THR A 370 -0.39 -1.34 12.11
CA THR A 370 -0.24 -1.27 10.66
C THR A 370 1.21 -1.02 10.21
N ARG A 371 2.03 -0.34 11.01
CA ARG A 371 3.37 0.11 10.59
C ARG A 371 4.50 -0.25 11.55
N ASP A 372 4.25 -0.30 12.86
CA ASP A 372 5.34 -0.33 13.85
C ASP A 372 5.51 -1.67 14.59
N THR A 373 4.49 -2.53 14.58
CA THR A 373 4.57 -3.83 15.25
C THR A 373 5.42 -4.82 14.45
N THR A 374 6.11 -5.73 15.15
CA THR A 374 6.74 -6.93 14.57
C THR A 374 5.78 -8.13 14.50
N GLU A 375 4.60 -8.01 15.11
CA GLU A 375 3.59 -9.06 15.16
C GLU A 375 2.82 -9.20 13.85
N ASP A 376 2.46 -10.43 13.50
CA ASP A 376 1.56 -10.66 12.37
C ASP A 376 0.11 -10.32 12.77
N VAL A 377 -0.56 -9.49 11.96
CA VAL A 377 -1.92 -9.00 12.19
C VAL A 377 -2.83 -9.43 11.04
N VAL A 378 -4.08 -9.71 11.35
CA VAL A 378 -5.14 -9.93 10.36
C VAL A 378 -6.18 -8.81 10.49
N ILE A 379 -6.46 -8.14 9.39
CA ILE A 379 -7.47 -7.08 9.30
C ILE A 379 -8.62 -7.57 8.41
N ARG A 380 -9.82 -7.68 8.96
CA ARG A 380 -11.04 -7.89 8.18
C ARG A 380 -11.60 -6.54 7.73
N THR A 381 -11.92 -6.44 6.45
CA THR A 381 -12.29 -5.18 5.81
C THR A 381 -13.71 -5.19 5.25
N THR A 382 -14.14 -4.04 4.74
CA THR A 382 -15.43 -3.87 4.05
C THR A 382 -15.38 -4.18 2.56
N LEU A 383 -14.19 -4.44 2.00
CA LEU A 383 -13.98 -4.68 0.57
C LEU A 383 -14.88 -5.81 0.07
N ASP A 384 -15.56 -5.56 -1.03
CA ASP A 384 -16.35 -6.56 -1.75
C ASP A 384 -15.65 -6.86 -3.08
N PRO A 385 -15.04 -8.04 -3.26
CA PRO A 385 -14.25 -8.35 -4.46
C PRO A 385 -15.04 -8.24 -5.76
N ARG A 386 -16.35 -8.53 -5.72
CA ARG A 386 -17.23 -8.41 -6.88
C ARG A 386 -17.42 -6.93 -7.26
N ILE A 387 -17.69 -6.07 -6.27
CA ILE A 387 -17.85 -4.62 -6.49
C ILE A 387 -16.51 -3.98 -6.90
N GLN A 388 -15.39 -4.40 -6.30
CA GLN A 388 -14.05 -3.94 -6.67
C GLN A 388 -13.75 -4.28 -8.13
N THR A 389 -13.93 -5.54 -8.52
CA THR A 389 -13.74 -5.97 -9.91
C THR A 389 -14.69 -5.24 -10.87
N ALA A 390 -15.93 -4.98 -10.46
CA ALA A 390 -16.90 -4.22 -11.27
C ALA A 390 -16.42 -2.79 -11.55
N ALA A 391 -15.93 -2.08 -10.53
CA ALA A 391 -15.39 -0.72 -10.67
C ALA A 391 -14.12 -0.70 -11.55
N GLU A 392 -13.19 -1.62 -11.33
CA GLU A 392 -11.96 -1.73 -12.12
C GLU A 392 -12.26 -2.00 -13.61
N LYS A 393 -13.13 -2.97 -13.90
CA LYS A 393 -13.52 -3.30 -15.29
C LYS A 393 -14.25 -2.17 -15.98
N ALA A 394 -15.18 -1.51 -15.28
CA ALA A 394 -15.91 -0.37 -15.82
C ALA A 394 -14.96 0.78 -16.19
N LEU A 395 -13.98 1.08 -15.31
CA LEU A 395 -12.98 2.09 -15.59
C LEU A 395 -12.15 1.74 -16.82
N LEU A 396 -11.58 0.53 -16.86
CA LEU A 396 -10.71 0.09 -17.95
C LEU A 396 -11.45 0.10 -19.29
N GLN A 397 -12.70 -0.39 -19.32
CA GLN A 397 -13.52 -0.40 -20.53
C GLN A 397 -13.75 1.02 -21.06
N VAL A 398 -14.18 1.97 -20.21
CA VAL A 398 -14.45 3.34 -20.67
C VAL A 398 -13.18 4.01 -21.16
N PHE A 399 -12.04 3.77 -20.50
CA PHE A 399 -10.75 4.29 -20.95
C PHE A 399 -10.27 3.69 -22.27
N GLU A 400 -10.56 2.41 -22.53
CA GLU A 400 -10.22 1.75 -23.79
C GLU A 400 -11.12 2.23 -24.94
N GLU A 401 -12.43 2.33 -24.70
CA GLU A 401 -13.41 2.61 -25.75
C GLU A 401 -13.59 4.10 -26.04
N ARG A 402 -13.43 4.97 -25.04
CA ARG A 402 -13.90 6.37 -25.11
C ARG A 402 -12.84 7.42 -24.77
N VAL A 403 -11.64 7.00 -24.35
CA VAL A 403 -10.53 7.92 -24.06
C VAL A 403 -9.42 7.72 -25.09
N SER A 404 -8.89 8.82 -25.62
CA SER A 404 -7.84 8.78 -26.64
C SER A 404 -6.61 7.98 -26.16
N PRO A 405 -6.00 7.10 -26.99
CA PRO A 405 -4.89 6.22 -26.59
C PRO A 405 -3.64 6.91 -26.01
N GLY A 406 -3.44 8.21 -26.28
CA GLY A 406 -2.36 9.04 -25.72
C GLY A 406 -2.75 9.94 -24.54
N SER A 407 -3.98 9.84 -24.04
CA SER A 407 -4.41 10.66 -22.91
C SER A 407 -3.77 10.17 -21.60
N GLU A 408 -3.25 11.13 -20.84
CA GLU A 408 -2.71 10.94 -19.48
C GLU A 408 -3.77 11.19 -18.41
N ALA A 409 -5.03 11.41 -18.80
CA ALA A 409 -6.11 11.68 -17.86
C ALA A 409 -6.23 10.54 -16.83
N GLN A 410 -6.51 10.92 -15.60
CA GLN A 410 -6.70 10.03 -14.49
C GLN A 410 -8.16 10.04 -14.07
N ALA A 411 -8.56 8.99 -13.36
CA ALA A 411 -9.86 8.90 -12.76
C ALA A 411 -9.79 8.09 -11.47
N ALA A 412 -10.75 8.31 -10.60
CA ALA A 412 -10.93 7.59 -9.35
C ALA A 412 -12.40 7.21 -9.18
N ILE A 413 -12.63 6.08 -8.50
CA ILE A 413 -13.96 5.56 -8.19
C ILE A 413 -13.99 5.16 -6.72
N VAL A 414 -15.03 5.57 -6.01
CA VAL A 414 -15.37 5.04 -4.68
C VAL A 414 -16.78 4.50 -4.75
N VAL A 415 -16.99 3.27 -4.29
CA VAL A 415 -18.33 2.69 -4.07
C VAL A 415 -18.46 2.35 -2.60
N MET A 416 -19.51 2.85 -1.95
CA MET A 416 -19.77 2.61 -0.53
C MET A 416 -21.25 2.36 -0.27
N SER A 417 -21.54 1.70 0.85
CA SER A 417 -22.90 1.58 1.38
C SER A 417 -23.33 2.86 2.10
N ALA A 418 -24.64 3.06 2.29
CA ALA A 418 -25.20 4.25 2.96
C ALA A 418 -24.72 4.47 4.42
N ASP A 419 -24.17 3.43 5.03
CA ASP A 419 -23.57 3.47 6.37
C ASP A 419 -22.09 3.90 6.38
N GLY A 420 -21.47 4.09 5.21
CA GLY A 420 -20.06 4.44 5.07
C GLY A 420 -19.12 3.26 4.84
N ALA A 421 -19.61 2.02 4.75
CA ALA A 421 -18.75 0.87 4.43
C ALA A 421 -18.24 0.99 2.98
N VAL A 422 -16.94 1.24 2.80
CA VAL A 422 -16.36 1.35 1.46
C VAL A 422 -16.22 -0.05 0.86
N ARG A 423 -16.96 -0.31 -0.22
CA ARG A 423 -17.03 -1.63 -0.88
C ARG A 423 -16.01 -1.78 -2.00
N ALA A 424 -15.66 -0.68 -2.65
CA ALA A 424 -14.62 -0.64 -3.66
C ALA A 424 -13.94 0.73 -3.68
N MET A 425 -12.65 0.73 -4.02
CA MET A 425 -11.86 1.94 -4.22
C MET A 425 -10.87 1.75 -5.36
N VAL A 426 -10.92 2.66 -6.33
CA VAL A 426 -9.98 2.79 -7.43
C VAL A 426 -9.37 4.18 -7.38
N GLY A 427 -8.06 4.27 -7.14
CA GLY A 427 -7.35 5.56 -6.98
C GLY A 427 -6.63 6.08 -8.23
N GLY A 428 -6.74 5.38 -9.37
CA GLY A 428 -6.08 5.76 -10.61
C GLY A 428 -6.32 4.76 -11.75
N ARG A 429 -5.87 5.12 -12.96
CA ARG A 429 -6.01 4.28 -14.17
C ARG A 429 -5.26 2.95 -14.07
N ASN A 430 -4.12 2.94 -13.39
CA ASN A 430 -3.38 1.70 -13.10
C ASN A 430 -4.00 1.03 -11.88
N VAL A 431 -5.05 0.24 -12.11
CA VAL A 431 -5.85 -0.39 -11.05
C VAL A 431 -5.06 -1.36 -10.18
N SER A 432 -3.97 -1.94 -10.71
CA SER A 432 -3.09 -2.88 -10.00
C SER A 432 -1.94 -2.20 -9.27
N ALA A 433 -1.92 -0.86 -9.19
CA ALA A 433 -0.85 -0.15 -8.50
C ALA A 433 -0.97 -0.30 -6.97
N SER A 434 0.17 -0.52 -6.31
CA SER A 434 0.33 -0.42 -4.87
C SER A 434 1.40 0.62 -4.55
N GLY A 435 1.18 1.41 -3.49
CA GLY A 435 2.05 2.52 -3.09
C GLY A 435 2.03 3.70 -4.06
N ALA A 436 1.05 3.77 -4.95
CA ALA A 436 0.87 4.88 -5.88
C ALA A 436 0.00 5.98 -5.25
N PHE A 437 0.10 7.20 -5.81
CA PHE A 437 -0.77 8.32 -5.41
C PHE A 437 -2.24 7.94 -5.56
N ASN A 438 -2.98 7.93 -4.45
CA ASN A 438 -4.37 7.50 -4.38
C ASN A 438 -5.31 8.71 -4.55
N ARG A 439 -5.84 8.90 -5.76
CA ARG A 439 -6.70 10.06 -6.04
C ARG A 439 -8.07 9.99 -5.38
N ALA A 440 -8.47 8.83 -4.87
CA ALA A 440 -9.72 8.72 -4.13
C ALA A 440 -9.63 9.42 -2.76
N THR A 441 -8.43 9.44 -2.14
CA THR A 441 -8.22 9.88 -0.75
C THR A 441 -7.21 11.01 -0.60
N GLN A 442 -6.30 11.21 -1.55
CA GLN A 442 -5.20 12.17 -1.44
C GLN A 442 -5.34 13.36 -2.41
N ALA A 443 -6.15 13.24 -3.46
CA ALA A 443 -6.34 14.33 -4.42
C ALA A 443 -7.44 15.29 -3.95
N LEU A 444 -7.03 16.43 -3.39
CA LEU A 444 -7.91 17.56 -3.15
C LEU A 444 -8.21 18.24 -4.48
N ARG A 445 -9.49 18.26 -4.87
CA ARG A 445 -9.94 18.74 -6.18
C ARG A 445 -11.19 19.59 -6.04
N GLN A 446 -11.30 20.64 -6.84
CA GLN A 446 -12.48 21.50 -6.83
C GLN A 446 -13.73 20.71 -7.20
N THR A 447 -14.73 20.75 -6.34
CA THR A 447 -15.97 19.95 -6.45
C THR A 447 -16.89 20.46 -7.56
N GLY A 448 -16.82 21.76 -7.87
CA GLY A 448 -17.70 22.41 -8.83
C GLY A 448 -19.17 22.22 -8.46
N SER A 449 -20.03 22.07 -9.47
CA SER A 449 -21.47 21.89 -9.25
C SER A 449 -21.89 20.64 -8.45
N ALA A 450 -20.97 19.71 -8.13
CA ALA A 450 -21.25 18.61 -7.22
C ALA A 450 -21.47 19.07 -5.76
N PHE A 451 -21.09 20.31 -5.42
CA PHE A 451 -21.36 20.92 -4.11
C PHE A 451 -22.81 21.40 -3.94
N LYS A 452 -23.53 21.66 -5.03
CA LYS A 452 -24.87 22.27 -4.98
C LYS A 452 -25.87 21.55 -4.08
N PRO A 453 -25.91 20.20 -4.00
CA PRO A 453 -26.85 19.52 -3.12
C PRO A 453 -26.81 19.98 -1.66
N PHE A 454 -25.66 20.41 -1.14
CA PHE A 454 -25.56 20.92 0.25
C PHE A 454 -26.21 22.30 0.42
N ILE A 455 -26.24 23.11 -0.63
CA ILE A 455 -26.96 24.40 -0.66
C ILE A 455 -28.47 24.13 -0.58
N TYR A 456 -28.96 23.21 -1.41
CA TYR A 456 -30.37 22.85 -1.43
C TYR A 456 -30.76 22.05 -0.18
N ALA A 457 -29.87 21.26 0.40
CA ALA A 457 -30.07 20.61 1.70
C ALA A 457 -30.35 21.67 2.78
N ALA A 458 -29.50 22.70 2.90
CA ALA A 458 -29.71 23.78 3.84
C ALA A 458 -31.04 24.54 3.58
N ALA A 459 -31.39 24.75 2.31
CA ALA A 459 -32.65 25.38 1.92
C ALA A 459 -33.88 24.57 2.35
N LEU A 460 -33.89 23.27 2.07
CA LEU A 460 -34.99 22.36 2.40
C LEU A 460 -35.12 22.17 3.91
N ASP A 461 -34.00 22.17 4.63
CA ASP A 461 -34.00 22.06 6.10
C ASP A 461 -34.51 23.33 6.78
N LEU A 462 -34.46 24.47 6.08
CA LEU A 462 -35.13 25.72 6.45
C LEU A 462 -36.54 25.85 5.83
N GLU A 463 -37.21 24.71 5.63
CA GLU A 463 -38.62 24.59 5.19
C GLU A 463 -38.93 25.17 3.80
N LYS A 464 -37.93 25.35 2.93
CA LYS A 464 -38.21 25.55 1.49
C LYS A 464 -38.73 24.26 0.87
N GLU A 465 -39.51 24.40 -0.19
CA GLU A 465 -40.07 23.28 -0.93
C GLU A 465 -39.36 23.09 -2.27
N PRO A 466 -39.29 21.86 -2.82
CA PRO A 466 -38.73 21.64 -4.16
C PRO A 466 -39.39 22.48 -5.28
N THR A 467 -40.64 22.89 -5.07
CA THR A 467 -41.42 23.78 -5.95
C THR A 467 -41.26 25.27 -5.65
N SER A 468 -40.50 25.65 -4.62
CA SER A 468 -40.20 27.06 -4.34
C SER A 468 -39.47 27.69 -5.52
N LEU A 469 -39.83 28.94 -5.86
CA LEU A 469 -39.26 29.65 -6.99
C LEU A 469 -38.00 30.42 -6.61
N VAL A 470 -37.07 30.53 -7.56
CA VAL A 470 -35.84 31.30 -7.48
C VAL A 470 -35.55 31.97 -8.83
N ASP A 471 -34.99 33.18 -8.77
CA ASP A 471 -34.69 34.01 -9.93
C ASP A 471 -33.36 33.63 -10.61
N ASP A 472 -33.42 33.25 -11.88
CA ASP A 472 -32.29 32.98 -12.78
C ASP A 472 -32.01 34.17 -13.73
N SER A 473 -32.19 35.42 -13.28
CA SER A 473 -31.76 36.62 -13.99
C SER A 473 -30.33 37.05 -13.63
N PRO A 474 -29.60 37.79 -14.50
CA PRO A 474 -28.23 38.23 -14.25
C PRO A 474 -28.02 38.82 -12.85
N LEU A 475 -26.97 38.35 -12.17
CA LEU A 475 -26.67 38.70 -10.78
C LEU A 475 -25.30 39.38 -10.70
N THR A 476 -25.21 40.47 -9.95
CA THR A 476 -23.94 41.09 -9.55
C THR A 476 -23.95 41.33 -8.05
N ILE A 477 -22.97 40.75 -7.34
CA ILE A 477 -22.78 40.93 -5.90
C ILE A 477 -21.52 41.76 -5.68
N ASN A 478 -21.61 42.80 -4.86
CA ASN A 478 -20.43 43.58 -4.48
C ASN A 478 -19.73 42.91 -3.29
N ILE A 479 -18.56 42.33 -3.52
CA ILE A 479 -17.80 41.60 -2.51
C ILE A 479 -16.90 42.58 -1.74
N PRO A 480 -17.02 42.68 -0.40
CA PRO A 480 -16.13 43.52 0.41
C PRO A 480 -14.65 43.20 0.13
N GLY A 481 -13.89 44.21 -0.29
CA GLY A 481 -12.47 44.08 -0.61
C GLY A 481 -12.13 43.48 -1.99
N SER A 482 -13.11 42.99 -2.76
CA SER A 482 -12.88 42.41 -4.10
C SER A 482 -13.69 43.06 -5.23
N GLY A 483 -14.66 43.92 -4.89
CA GLY A 483 -15.45 44.67 -5.88
C GLY A 483 -16.61 43.84 -6.47
N PRO A 484 -17.19 44.28 -7.61
CA PRO A 484 -18.34 43.63 -8.22
C PRO A 484 -17.97 42.25 -8.80
N TRP A 485 -18.75 41.23 -8.44
CA TRP A 485 -18.64 39.87 -8.95
C TRP A 485 -19.94 39.47 -9.64
N SER A 486 -19.85 39.10 -10.92
CA SER A 486 -20.98 38.70 -11.76
C SER A 486 -20.78 37.26 -12.25
N PRO A 487 -21.34 36.25 -11.55
CA PRO A 487 -21.31 34.88 -12.04
C PRO A 487 -22.17 34.74 -13.31
N GLU A 488 -21.93 33.68 -14.08
CA GLU A 488 -22.72 33.31 -15.27
C GLU A 488 -23.17 31.84 -15.19
N ASN A 489 -24.30 31.54 -15.82
CA ASN A 489 -24.67 30.16 -16.14
C ASN A 489 -23.73 29.58 -17.20
N TYR A 490 -23.56 28.26 -17.20
CA TYR A 490 -22.61 27.57 -18.08
C TYR A 490 -22.92 27.81 -19.58
N ASP A 491 -24.20 27.82 -19.93
CA ASP A 491 -24.71 28.09 -21.28
C ASP A 491 -24.93 29.59 -21.58
N ARG A 492 -24.72 30.45 -20.57
CA ARG A 492 -24.97 31.90 -20.62
C ARG A 492 -26.43 32.28 -20.93
N GLN A 493 -27.38 31.40 -20.63
CA GLN A 493 -28.81 31.66 -20.74
C GLN A 493 -29.42 31.91 -19.35
N TYR A 494 -30.60 32.51 -19.33
CA TYR A 494 -31.29 32.96 -18.12
C TYR A 494 -32.79 32.67 -18.27
N ASP A 495 -33.33 31.82 -17.40
CA ASP A 495 -34.69 31.29 -17.55
C ASP A 495 -35.73 32.06 -16.71
N GLY A 496 -35.32 33.13 -16.02
CA GLY A 496 -36.19 33.89 -15.14
C GLY A 496 -36.57 33.08 -13.90
N MET A 497 -37.85 33.03 -13.54
CA MET A 497 -38.27 32.30 -12.35
C MET A 497 -38.33 30.79 -12.62
N VAL A 498 -37.49 30.04 -11.91
CA VAL A 498 -37.44 28.56 -11.97
C VAL A 498 -37.68 27.98 -10.58
N THR A 499 -38.14 26.74 -10.50
CA THR A 499 -38.23 26.01 -9.23
C THR A 499 -36.84 25.60 -8.73
N LEU A 500 -36.69 25.33 -7.42
CA LEU A 500 -35.46 24.75 -6.87
C LEU A 500 -35.10 23.43 -7.57
N THR A 501 -36.12 22.66 -7.96
CA THR A 501 -35.96 21.38 -8.68
C THR A 501 -35.35 21.59 -10.06
N GLU A 502 -35.92 22.47 -10.88
CA GLU A 502 -35.40 22.80 -12.22
C GLU A 502 -33.97 23.35 -12.11
N ALA A 503 -33.75 24.27 -11.17
CA ALA A 503 -32.44 24.87 -10.91
C ALA A 503 -31.37 23.82 -10.56
N LEU A 504 -31.70 22.81 -9.75
CA LEU A 504 -30.78 21.73 -9.41
C LEU A 504 -30.59 20.74 -10.59
N ALA A 505 -31.67 20.36 -11.27
CA ALA A 505 -31.68 19.41 -12.38
C ALA A 505 -30.79 19.88 -13.55
N GLU A 506 -30.95 21.14 -13.94
CA GLU A 506 -30.17 21.80 -14.99
C GLU A 506 -28.84 22.37 -14.45
N SER A 507 -28.65 22.30 -13.12
CA SER A 507 -27.42 22.75 -12.47
C SER A 507 -27.12 24.23 -12.72
N ARG A 508 -28.14 25.10 -12.69
CA ARG A 508 -28.03 26.55 -12.89
C ARG A 508 -27.17 27.20 -11.82
N ASN A 509 -26.28 28.12 -12.21
CA ASN A 509 -25.31 28.75 -11.30
C ASN A 509 -25.94 29.90 -10.53
N ILE A 510 -26.74 30.74 -11.18
CA ILE A 510 -27.30 31.93 -10.57
C ILE A 510 -28.30 31.57 -9.43
N PRO A 511 -29.30 30.70 -9.65
CA PRO A 511 -30.14 30.16 -8.60
C PRO A 511 -29.37 29.60 -7.41
N ALA A 512 -28.31 28.82 -7.65
CA ALA A 512 -27.52 28.24 -6.56
C ALA A 512 -26.86 29.31 -5.69
N VAL A 513 -26.32 30.38 -6.31
CA VAL A 513 -25.77 31.53 -5.58
C VAL A 513 -26.87 32.23 -4.79
N ARG A 514 -28.02 32.50 -5.40
CA ARG A 514 -29.13 33.19 -4.72
C ARG A 514 -29.67 32.39 -3.53
N VAL A 515 -29.89 31.09 -3.70
CA VAL A 515 -30.32 30.21 -2.61
C VAL A 515 -29.28 30.22 -1.50
N SER A 516 -27.97 30.13 -1.83
CA SER A 516 -26.90 30.18 -0.82
C SER A 516 -26.85 31.49 -0.05
N GLU A 517 -27.09 32.64 -0.71
CA GLU A 517 -27.12 33.94 -0.04
C GLU A 517 -28.42 34.11 0.78
N GLU A 518 -29.54 33.57 0.30
CA GLU A 518 -30.83 33.62 0.99
C GLU A 518 -30.86 32.79 2.27
N VAL A 519 -30.37 31.54 2.23
CA VAL A 519 -30.32 30.65 3.40
C VAL A 519 -29.15 30.96 4.33
N GLY A 520 -28.22 31.80 3.88
CA GLY A 520 -27.00 32.16 4.58
C GLY A 520 -25.84 31.21 4.28
N ARG A 521 -24.71 31.78 3.83
CA ARG A 521 -23.49 31.01 3.50
C ARG A 521 -22.96 30.17 4.65
N GLU A 522 -23.00 30.69 5.87
CA GLU A 522 -22.52 29.94 7.04
C GLU A 522 -23.38 28.70 7.30
N ASN A 523 -24.69 28.75 7.10
CA ASN A 523 -25.55 27.57 7.21
C ASN A 523 -25.17 26.52 6.15
N VAL A 524 -24.90 26.94 4.91
CA VAL A 524 -24.42 26.04 3.86
C VAL A 524 -23.07 25.40 4.23
N ARG A 525 -22.14 26.20 4.78
CA ARG A 525 -20.83 25.70 5.24
C ARG A 525 -21.00 24.70 6.39
N THR A 526 -21.83 25.03 7.38
CA THR A 526 -22.13 24.13 8.51
C THR A 526 -22.72 22.81 8.03
N VAL A 527 -23.73 22.84 7.15
CA VAL A 527 -24.33 21.62 6.59
C VAL A 527 -23.30 20.79 5.83
N ALA A 528 -22.52 21.41 4.94
CA ALA A 528 -21.48 20.71 4.18
C ALA A 528 -20.39 20.09 5.07
N SER A 529 -19.90 20.83 6.08
CA SER A 529 -18.91 20.33 7.02
C SER A 529 -19.46 19.22 7.91
N MET A 530 -20.70 19.34 8.39
CA MET A 530 -21.35 18.29 9.19
C MET A 530 -21.59 17.00 8.38
N PHE A 531 -21.81 17.09 7.06
CA PHE A 531 -21.83 15.93 6.18
C PHE A 531 -20.46 15.28 5.94
N GLY A 532 -19.36 15.88 6.41
CA GLY A 532 -18.02 15.30 6.35
C GLY A 532 -17.09 15.93 5.31
N ILE A 533 -17.41 17.12 4.76
CA ILE A 533 -16.48 17.89 3.94
C ILE A 533 -15.58 18.71 4.86
N ASP A 534 -14.41 18.15 5.19
CA ASP A 534 -13.45 18.67 6.17
C ASP A 534 -12.51 19.77 5.62
N SER A 535 -12.75 20.23 4.39
CA SER A 535 -11.90 21.23 3.74
C SER A 535 -12.24 22.67 4.11
N ASP A 536 -11.30 23.59 3.88
CA ASP A 536 -11.53 25.03 4.07
C ASP A 536 -12.57 25.55 3.04
N LEU A 537 -13.83 25.57 3.47
CA LEU A 537 -14.94 26.01 2.65
C LEU A 537 -14.88 27.52 2.43
N ALA A 538 -15.00 27.94 1.17
CA ALA A 538 -14.90 29.33 0.78
C ALA A 538 -15.93 30.20 1.52
N ALA A 539 -15.48 31.33 2.08
CA ALA A 539 -16.35 32.26 2.81
C ALA A 539 -17.17 33.20 1.87
N GLY A 540 -16.76 33.29 0.60
CA GLY A 540 -17.39 34.17 -0.39
C GLY A 540 -18.57 33.54 -1.14
N PRO A 541 -19.30 34.31 -1.96
CA PRO A 541 -20.46 33.81 -2.70
C PRO A 541 -20.11 32.76 -3.77
N ALA A 542 -18.83 32.68 -4.16
CA ALA A 542 -18.32 31.63 -5.03
C ALA A 542 -18.38 30.22 -4.41
N LEU A 543 -18.61 30.10 -3.09
CA LEU A 543 -18.89 28.83 -2.42
C LEU A 543 -19.97 28.02 -3.16
N ALA A 544 -21.04 28.68 -3.58
CA ALA A 544 -22.17 28.06 -4.26
C ALA A 544 -21.81 27.41 -5.62
N LEU A 545 -20.63 27.75 -6.17
CA LEU A 545 -20.12 27.21 -7.42
C LEU A 545 -19.09 26.09 -7.21
N GLY A 546 -18.85 25.67 -5.96
CA GLY A 546 -17.95 24.58 -5.61
C GLY A 546 -16.48 24.89 -5.88
N VAL A 547 -16.04 26.10 -5.53
CA VAL A 547 -14.63 26.51 -5.62
C VAL A 547 -13.73 25.87 -4.55
N SER A 548 -14.34 25.25 -3.52
CA SER A 548 -13.64 24.50 -2.49
C SER A 548 -13.25 23.11 -2.97
N GLU A 549 -12.10 22.66 -2.49
CA GLU A 549 -11.53 21.35 -2.80
C GLU A 549 -12.06 20.29 -1.84
N SER A 550 -12.19 19.05 -2.29
CA SER A 550 -12.48 17.90 -1.43
C SER A 550 -11.93 16.64 -2.09
N THR A 551 -11.73 15.59 -1.30
CA THR A 551 -11.39 14.27 -1.82
C THR A 551 -12.65 13.57 -2.36
N LEU A 552 -12.45 12.57 -3.22
CA LEU A 552 -13.58 11.77 -3.71
C LEU A 552 -14.23 10.96 -2.58
N LEU A 553 -13.44 10.48 -1.61
CA LEU A 553 -13.95 9.74 -0.47
C LEU A 553 -14.88 10.60 0.39
N GLU A 554 -14.48 11.84 0.72
CA GLU A 554 -15.31 12.80 1.47
C GLU A 554 -16.61 13.11 0.73
N MET A 555 -16.52 13.49 -0.55
CA MET A 555 -17.70 13.80 -1.35
C MET A 555 -18.67 12.62 -1.46
N THR A 556 -18.14 11.39 -1.61
CA THR A 556 -18.98 10.19 -1.68
C THR A 556 -19.62 9.89 -0.32
N GLY A 557 -18.88 10.08 0.79
CA GLY A 557 -19.39 9.95 2.15
C GLY A 557 -20.51 10.94 2.45
N ALA A 558 -20.35 12.20 2.05
CA ALA A 558 -21.38 13.22 2.20
C ALA A 558 -22.68 12.86 1.45
N TYR A 559 -22.58 12.24 0.26
CA TYR A 559 -23.75 11.74 -0.49
C TYR A 559 -24.36 10.48 0.14
N ALA A 560 -23.57 9.63 0.81
CA ALA A 560 -24.10 8.55 1.63
C ALA A 560 -24.96 9.08 2.77
N GLY A 561 -24.61 10.25 3.32
CA GLY A 561 -25.45 10.96 4.29
C GLY A 561 -26.80 11.42 3.73
N ILE A 562 -26.89 11.74 2.44
CA ILE A 562 -28.17 12.05 1.79
C ILE A 562 -29.01 10.77 1.67
N LEU A 563 -28.41 9.68 1.16
CA LEU A 563 -29.10 8.40 0.99
C LEU A 563 -29.59 7.82 2.33
N ASN A 564 -28.87 8.02 3.43
CA ASN A 564 -29.22 7.47 4.74
C ASN A 564 -30.31 8.26 5.49
N GLY A 565 -30.90 9.29 4.88
CA GLY A 565 -31.93 10.12 5.48
C GLY A 565 -31.40 11.34 6.25
N GLY A 566 -30.20 11.82 5.91
CA GLY A 566 -29.68 13.12 6.35
C GLY A 566 -28.70 13.08 7.52
N SER A 567 -28.07 11.95 7.81
CA SER A 567 -27.07 11.81 8.88
C SER A 567 -25.65 11.76 8.34
N SER A 568 -24.68 12.29 9.09
CA SER A 568 -23.29 12.28 8.68
C SER A 568 -22.75 10.86 8.55
N VAL A 569 -21.73 10.68 7.72
CA VAL A 569 -21.10 9.38 7.50
C VAL A 569 -19.60 9.54 7.55
N THR A 570 -18.95 8.75 8.40
CA THR A 570 -17.50 8.58 8.38
C THR A 570 -17.16 7.32 7.59
N PRO A 571 -16.61 7.43 6.37
CA PRO A 571 -16.26 6.27 5.56
C PRO A 571 -15.25 5.37 6.26
N TYR A 572 -15.47 4.05 6.22
CA TYR A 572 -14.62 3.08 6.89
C TYR A 572 -14.32 1.87 6.02
N GLY A 573 -13.09 1.38 6.15
CA GLY A 573 -12.57 0.20 5.46
C GLY A 573 -12.26 -0.96 6.40
N LEU A 574 -11.93 -0.65 7.66
CA LEU A 574 -11.55 -1.62 8.69
C LEU A 574 -12.78 -2.00 9.53
N VAL A 575 -13.05 -3.30 9.62
CA VAL A 575 -14.13 -3.84 10.46
C VAL A 575 -13.57 -4.43 11.75
N GLU A 576 -12.46 -5.15 11.64
CA GLU A 576 -11.90 -5.91 12.75
C GLU A 576 -10.39 -6.06 12.57
N LEU A 577 -9.65 -5.93 13.66
CA LEU A 577 -8.21 -6.17 13.71
C LEU A 577 -7.90 -7.20 14.81
N ARG A 578 -7.13 -8.24 14.49
CA ARG A 578 -6.70 -9.28 15.45
C ARG A 578 -5.26 -9.71 15.21
N LEU A 579 -4.60 -10.24 16.23
CA LEU A 579 -3.29 -10.89 16.08
C LEU A 579 -3.46 -12.23 15.37
N LYS A 580 -2.51 -12.60 14.52
CA LYS A 580 -2.53 -13.88 13.81
C LYS A 580 -2.36 -15.03 14.82
N GLY A 581 -3.39 -15.87 14.92
CA GLY A 581 -3.45 -16.98 15.88
C GLY A 581 -4.26 -16.69 17.15
N ASP A 582 -4.80 -15.48 17.29
CA ASP A 582 -5.80 -15.11 18.28
C ASP A 582 -7.14 -14.88 17.58
N ASP A 583 -8.23 -15.35 18.19
CA ASP A 583 -9.60 -15.15 17.70
C ASP A 583 -10.25 -13.88 18.31
N THR A 584 -9.57 -13.22 19.27
CA THR A 584 -10.09 -12.04 19.96
C THR A 584 -9.78 -10.76 19.16
N PRO A 585 -10.80 -9.97 18.77
CA PRO A 585 -10.59 -8.68 18.15
C PRO A 585 -9.91 -7.70 19.12
N LEU A 586 -8.84 -7.04 18.66
CA LEU A 586 -8.19 -5.93 19.36
C LEU A 586 -8.92 -4.60 19.13
N MET A 587 -9.61 -4.47 18.00
CA MET A 587 -10.34 -3.27 17.61
C MET A 587 -11.51 -3.62 16.69
N GLY A 588 -12.61 -2.86 16.81
CA GLY A 588 -13.78 -2.93 15.94
C GLY A 588 -13.84 -1.79 14.91
N THR A 589 -15.02 -1.60 14.33
CA THR A 589 -15.28 -0.62 13.27
C THR A 589 -14.97 0.82 13.70
N GLY A 590 -14.15 1.53 12.93
CA GLY A 590 -13.72 2.91 13.23
C GLY A 590 -14.56 4.02 12.60
N GLY A 591 -15.69 3.70 11.94
CA GLY A 591 -16.57 4.68 11.30
C GLY A 591 -18.02 4.18 11.22
N GLY A 592 -18.84 4.87 10.43
CA GLY A 592 -20.27 4.59 10.36
C GLY A 592 -21.14 5.83 10.20
N ILE A 593 -22.44 5.64 10.44
CA ILE A 593 -23.42 6.73 10.55
C ILE A 593 -23.18 7.51 11.85
N GLY A 594 -23.09 8.83 11.73
CA GLY A 594 -22.93 9.78 12.83
C GLY A 594 -24.22 10.52 13.15
N GLU A 595 -24.08 11.80 13.52
CA GLU A 595 -25.18 12.67 13.92
C GLU A 595 -26.04 13.09 12.74
N ARG A 596 -27.31 13.43 13.02
CA ARG A 596 -28.22 13.97 12.01
C ARG A 596 -27.80 15.39 11.63
N VAL A 597 -27.66 15.64 10.33
CA VAL A 597 -27.27 16.93 9.74
C VAL A 597 -28.47 17.71 9.26
N ILE A 598 -29.38 17.06 8.54
CA ILE A 598 -30.65 17.62 8.08
C ILE A 598 -31.81 16.70 8.47
N SER A 599 -33.02 17.25 8.49
CA SER A 599 -34.24 16.48 8.69
C SER A 599 -34.40 15.40 7.61
N GLN A 600 -35.05 14.29 7.99
CA GLN A 600 -35.34 13.21 7.06
C GLN A 600 -36.21 13.69 5.89
N ASP A 601 -37.17 14.59 6.15
CA ASP A 601 -38.01 15.19 5.11
C ASP A 601 -37.17 15.98 4.09
N ALA A 602 -36.22 16.80 4.56
CA ALA A 602 -35.31 17.50 3.67
C ALA A 602 -34.44 16.54 2.84
N ALA A 603 -33.94 15.45 3.44
CA ALA A 603 -33.15 14.44 2.73
C ALA A 603 -33.98 13.69 1.67
N GLU A 604 -35.23 13.33 1.96
CA GLU A 604 -36.13 12.65 1.02
C GLU A 604 -36.55 13.56 -0.15
N LYS A 605 -36.82 14.84 0.14
CA LYS A 605 -37.08 15.88 -0.89
C LYS A 605 -35.84 16.14 -1.74
N LEU A 606 -34.66 16.24 -1.13
CA LEU A 606 -33.40 16.43 -1.84
C LEU A 606 -33.10 15.24 -2.76
N THR A 607 -33.31 14.01 -2.26
CA THR A 607 -33.14 12.79 -3.05
C THR A 607 -34.06 12.80 -4.26
N TRP A 608 -35.32 13.21 -4.08
CA TRP A 608 -36.24 13.38 -5.20
C TRP A 608 -35.75 14.43 -6.21
N MET A 609 -35.30 15.61 -5.77
CA MET A 609 -34.75 16.64 -6.66
C MET A 609 -33.51 16.13 -7.42
N MET A 610 -32.63 15.40 -6.75
CA MET A 610 -31.45 14.77 -7.37
C MET A 610 -31.82 13.65 -8.34
N SER A 611 -32.97 13.00 -8.18
CA SER A 611 -33.46 12.05 -9.19
C SER A 611 -33.84 12.74 -10.50
N ARG A 612 -34.33 13.99 -10.45
CA ARG A 612 -34.60 14.80 -11.64
C ARG A 612 -33.33 15.17 -12.40
N VAL A 613 -32.21 15.38 -11.69
CA VAL A 613 -30.90 15.60 -12.34
C VAL A 613 -30.53 14.44 -13.28
N VAL A 614 -30.87 13.21 -12.91
CA VAL A 614 -30.58 12.02 -13.73
C VAL A 614 -31.69 11.75 -14.74
N ALA A 615 -32.96 11.90 -14.36
CA ALA A 615 -34.09 11.60 -15.24
C ALA A 615 -34.21 12.57 -16.43
N GLU A 616 -33.96 13.86 -16.22
CA GLU A 616 -34.18 14.91 -17.24
C GLU A 616 -33.05 15.93 -17.33
N GLY A 617 -32.14 15.96 -16.36
CA GLY A 617 -31.13 17.00 -16.26
C GLY A 617 -29.73 16.62 -16.76
N THR A 618 -28.74 17.27 -16.15
CA THR A 618 -27.32 17.15 -16.53
C THR A 618 -26.72 15.74 -16.36
N GLY A 619 -27.37 14.89 -15.56
CA GLY A 619 -26.90 13.55 -15.20
C GLY A 619 -27.44 12.40 -16.06
N SER A 620 -28.17 12.68 -17.14
CA SER A 620 -28.90 11.68 -17.95
C SER A 620 -28.10 10.46 -18.41
N ARG A 621 -26.78 10.59 -18.63
CA ARG A 621 -25.91 9.45 -18.98
C ARG A 621 -25.71 8.42 -17.85
N ALA A 622 -26.11 8.74 -16.63
CA ALA A 622 -26.06 7.82 -15.49
C ALA A 622 -27.26 6.87 -15.43
N GLN A 623 -28.31 7.08 -16.24
CA GLN A 623 -29.55 6.30 -16.18
C GLN A 623 -29.31 4.79 -16.39
N ILE A 624 -29.95 3.97 -15.55
CA ILE A 624 -29.99 2.50 -15.65
C ILE A 624 -31.45 2.08 -15.67
N ASP A 625 -31.83 1.24 -16.62
CA ASP A 625 -33.21 0.78 -16.77
C ASP A 625 -33.65 -0.02 -15.55
N GLY A 626 -34.86 0.27 -15.05
CA GLY A 626 -35.44 -0.40 -13.89
C GLY A 626 -34.92 0.04 -12.53
N TRP A 627 -33.99 1.00 -12.47
CA TRP A 627 -33.45 1.53 -11.21
C TRP A 627 -33.79 3.01 -11.04
N GLU A 628 -34.21 3.36 -9.83
CA GLU A 628 -34.26 4.76 -9.38
C GLU A 628 -32.85 5.22 -9.03
N ILE A 629 -32.48 6.39 -9.55
CA ILE A 629 -31.14 6.95 -9.40
C ILE A 629 -31.27 8.40 -9.03
N ALA A 630 -30.53 8.81 -8.01
CA ALA A 630 -30.33 10.20 -7.65
C ALA A 630 -28.83 10.53 -7.75
N GLY A 631 -28.49 11.70 -8.29
CA GLY A 631 -27.09 12.06 -8.42
C GLY A 631 -26.88 13.51 -8.84
N LYS A 632 -25.61 13.88 -8.96
CA LYS A 632 -25.20 15.22 -9.36
C LYS A 632 -23.91 15.20 -10.15
N THR A 633 -23.89 16.04 -11.18
CA THR A 633 -22.71 16.39 -11.97
C THR A 633 -21.92 17.53 -11.33
N GLY A 634 -20.59 17.43 -11.39
CA GLY A 634 -19.66 18.51 -11.06
C GLY A 634 -18.76 18.83 -12.25
N THR A 635 -18.57 20.10 -12.56
CA THR A 635 -17.61 20.58 -13.57
C THR A 635 -17.08 21.92 -13.11
N THR A 636 -15.76 22.08 -13.11
CA THR A 636 -15.11 23.31 -12.67
C THR A 636 -15.02 24.32 -13.82
N GLN A 637 -14.96 25.62 -13.50
CA GLN A 637 -14.94 26.70 -14.51
C GLN A 637 -13.72 26.61 -15.45
N GLY A 638 -12.61 26.03 -14.99
CA GLY A 638 -11.42 25.76 -15.81
C GLY A 638 -11.45 24.41 -16.54
N ALA A 639 -12.56 23.67 -16.47
CA ALA A 639 -12.70 22.29 -16.95
C ALA A 639 -11.58 21.35 -16.44
N ARG A 640 -11.02 21.61 -15.27
CA ARG A 640 -9.88 20.84 -14.72
C ARG A 640 -10.34 19.53 -14.11
N ASP A 641 -11.52 19.54 -13.53
CA ASP A 641 -12.10 18.43 -12.77
C ASP A 641 -13.54 18.21 -13.21
N ALA A 642 -13.85 16.94 -13.44
CA ALA A 642 -15.18 16.49 -13.78
C ALA A 642 -15.62 15.38 -12.81
N TRP A 643 -16.80 15.56 -12.24
CA TRP A 643 -17.34 14.68 -11.19
C TRP A 643 -18.71 14.16 -11.58
N PHE A 644 -18.98 12.94 -11.15
CA PHE A 644 -20.34 12.46 -10.99
C PHE A 644 -20.43 11.70 -9.67
N VAL A 645 -21.34 12.11 -8.79
CA VAL A 645 -21.62 11.40 -7.54
C VAL A 645 -23.11 11.11 -7.50
N GLY A 646 -23.47 9.87 -7.24
CA GLY A 646 -24.86 9.44 -7.26
C GLY A 646 -25.04 8.09 -6.60
N PHE A 647 -26.29 7.69 -6.42
CA PHE A 647 -26.64 6.49 -5.69
C PHE A 647 -27.90 5.82 -6.24
N ALA A 648 -27.95 4.51 -6.04
CA ALA A 648 -29.03 3.62 -6.46
C ALA A 648 -29.10 2.42 -5.50
N GLY A 649 -30.31 2.05 -5.07
CA GLY A 649 -30.50 1.01 -4.06
C GLY A 649 -29.75 1.33 -2.76
N ASP A 650 -28.85 0.43 -2.35
CA ASP A 650 -28.06 0.55 -1.11
C ASP A 650 -26.67 1.16 -1.28
N TYR A 651 -26.30 1.56 -2.51
CA TYR A 651 -24.94 1.96 -2.84
C TYR A 651 -24.86 3.39 -3.34
N VAL A 652 -23.86 4.11 -2.82
CA VAL A 652 -23.39 5.39 -3.34
C VAL A 652 -22.09 5.17 -4.08
N ALA A 653 -21.96 5.76 -5.25
CA ALA A 653 -20.72 5.77 -6.00
C ALA A 653 -20.35 7.20 -6.43
N GLY A 654 -19.08 7.52 -6.25
CA GLY A 654 -18.46 8.74 -6.74
C GLY A 654 -17.43 8.42 -7.81
N VAL A 655 -17.40 9.26 -8.85
CA VAL A 655 -16.38 9.22 -9.90
C VAL A 655 -15.80 10.62 -10.08
N TRP A 656 -14.47 10.69 -10.08
CA TRP A 656 -13.71 11.88 -10.46
C TRP A 656 -12.87 11.59 -11.70
N MET A 657 -12.68 12.59 -12.56
CA MET A 657 -11.75 12.56 -13.69
C MET A 657 -11.03 13.91 -13.82
N GLY A 658 -9.72 13.86 -14.11
CA GLY A 658 -8.87 15.04 -14.26
C GLY A 658 -7.42 14.71 -14.59
N TYR A 659 -6.58 15.72 -14.79
CA TYR A 659 -5.13 15.56 -14.94
C TYR A 659 -4.40 15.89 -13.64
N ASP A 660 -3.32 15.17 -13.33
CA ASP A 660 -2.50 15.40 -12.13
C ASP A 660 -1.84 16.77 -12.09
N ASP A 661 -1.49 17.33 -13.24
CA ASP A 661 -0.89 18.65 -13.41
C ASP A 661 -1.92 19.80 -13.45
N ASN A 662 -3.19 19.51 -13.18
CA ASN A 662 -4.31 20.46 -13.18
C ASN A 662 -4.57 21.17 -14.52
N ARG A 663 -4.08 20.63 -15.66
CA ARG A 663 -4.44 21.18 -16.96
C ARG A 663 -5.92 20.89 -17.30
N PRO A 664 -6.58 21.74 -18.11
CA PRO A 664 -7.98 21.53 -18.51
C PRO A 664 -8.21 20.22 -19.25
N LEU A 665 -9.34 19.58 -18.99
CA LEU A 665 -9.94 18.54 -19.80
C LEU A 665 -10.56 19.16 -21.07
N SER A 666 -10.50 18.43 -22.18
CA SER A 666 -11.11 18.84 -23.44
C SER A 666 -12.38 18.03 -23.68
N GLY A 667 -13.53 18.70 -23.73
CA GLY A 667 -14.82 18.06 -24.02
C GLY A 667 -15.36 17.12 -22.93
N VAL A 668 -14.76 17.14 -21.73
CA VAL A 668 -15.21 16.32 -20.59
C VAL A 668 -15.94 17.19 -19.58
N THR A 669 -17.17 16.81 -19.27
CA THR A 669 -17.98 17.37 -18.19
C THR A 669 -18.41 16.24 -17.25
N GLY A 670 -18.94 16.58 -16.08
CA GLY A 670 -19.44 15.60 -15.11
C GLY A 670 -20.51 14.67 -15.68
N GLY A 671 -21.41 15.21 -16.52
CA GLY A 671 -22.45 14.45 -17.24
C GLY A 671 -21.95 13.66 -18.47
N GLY A 672 -20.65 13.71 -18.75
CA GLY A 672 -19.99 13.01 -19.86
C GLY A 672 -19.36 11.69 -19.42
N LEU A 673 -18.01 11.65 -19.45
CA LEU A 673 -17.24 10.46 -19.09
C LEU A 673 -17.42 10.03 -17.63
N PRO A 674 -17.41 10.90 -16.61
CA PRO A 674 -17.64 10.49 -15.21
C PRO A 674 -18.99 9.81 -15.00
N ALA A 675 -20.09 10.38 -15.51
CA ALA A 675 -21.41 9.74 -15.46
C ALA A 675 -21.45 8.39 -16.20
N THR A 676 -20.72 8.27 -17.31
CA THR A 676 -20.61 7.00 -18.05
C THR A 676 -19.85 5.95 -17.25
N ILE A 677 -18.71 6.30 -16.63
CA ILE A 677 -17.94 5.41 -15.74
C ILE A 677 -18.80 4.99 -14.54
N TRP A 678 -19.54 5.94 -13.96
CA TRP A 678 -20.46 5.67 -12.86
C TRP A 678 -21.53 4.66 -13.29
N ARG A 679 -22.17 4.87 -14.45
CA ARG A 679 -23.19 3.96 -14.99
C ARG A 679 -22.61 2.57 -15.21
N GLU A 680 -21.49 2.46 -15.91
CA GLU A 680 -20.85 1.17 -16.19
C GLU A 680 -20.44 0.43 -14.90
N THR A 681 -20.02 1.18 -13.88
CA THR A 681 -19.73 0.62 -12.55
C THR A 681 -21.02 0.10 -11.91
N MET A 682 -22.05 0.95 -11.81
CA MET A 682 -23.28 0.64 -11.10
C MET A 682 -24.12 -0.43 -11.79
N VAL A 683 -24.12 -0.52 -13.12
CA VAL A 683 -24.75 -1.63 -13.86
C VAL A 683 -24.22 -2.97 -13.37
N ARG A 684 -22.90 -3.09 -13.18
CA ARG A 684 -22.24 -4.32 -12.71
C ARG A 684 -22.42 -4.54 -11.20
N VAL A 685 -22.44 -3.46 -10.42
CA VAL A 685 -22.66 -3.54 -8.96
C VAL A 685 -24.08 -4.01 -8.65
N LEU A 686 -25.07 -3.49 -9.38
CA LEU A 686 -26.50 -3.78 -9.20
C LEU A 686 -26.95 -5.07 -9.90
N GLU A 687 -26.13 -5.66 -10.76
CA GLU A 687 -26.42 -6.92 -11.43
C GLU A 687 -26.74 -8.02 -10.40
N GLY A 688 -27.93 -8.63 -10.53
CA GLY A 688 -28.43 -9.67 -9.65
C GLY A 688 -28.92 -9.20 -8.27
N GLN A 689 -28.89 -7.90 -7.98
CA GLN A 689 -29.44 -7.34 -6.74
C GLN A 689 -30.95 -7.10 -6.86
N PRO A 690 -31.71 -7.22 -5.75
CA PRO A 690 -33.12 -6.84 -5.75
C PRO A 690 -33.24 -5.32 -5.96
N VAL A 691 -34.17 -4.91 -6.83
CA VAL A 691 -34.48 -3.50 -7.04
C VAL A 691 -35.05 -2.93 -5.75
N LYS A 692 -34.34 -1.94 -5.19
CA LYS A 692 -34.76 -1.21 -3.99
C LYS A 692 -35.04 0.25 -4.36
N PRO A 693 -36.26 0.76 -4.09
CA PRO A 693 -36.58 2.15 -4.36
C PRO A 693 -35.78 3.08 -3.45
N LEU A 694 -35.50 4.29 -3.92
CA LEU A 694 -34.81 5.30 -3.14
C LEU A 694 -35.77 5.90 -2.09
N PRO A 695 -35.25 6.33 -0.92
CA PRO A 695 -36.05 7.04 0.07
C PRO A 695 -36.32 8.47 -0.43
N MET A 696 -37.35 8.61 -1.27
CA MET A 696 -37.72 9.87 -1.93
C MET A 696 -39.13 10.30 -1.56
N ARG A 697 -39.30 11.61 -1.37
CA ARG A 697 -40.62 12.23 -1.20
C ARG A 697 -40.92 13.12 -2.38
N VAL A 698 -41.91 12.71 -3.18
CA VAL A 698 -42.43 13.53 -4.28
C VAL A 698 -43.16 14.73 -3.66
N PRO A 699 -42.89 15.97 -4.12
CA PRO A 699 -43.63 17.14 -3.68
C PRO A 699 -45.11 17.00 -4.01
N GLU A 700 -45.98 17.35 -3.06
CA GLU A 700 -47.41 17.45 -3.34
C GLU A 700 -47.64 18.52 -4.41
N PRO A 701 -48.49 18.27 -5.44
CA PRO A 701 -48.84 19.28 -6.40
C PRO A 701 -49.41 20.49 -5.64
N SER A 702 -48.77 21.65 -5.79
CA SER A 702 -49.30 22.88 -5.21
C SER A 702 -50.73 23.06 -5.70
N GLN A 703 -51.71 22.98 -4.79
CA GLN A 703 -53.07 23.40 -5.08
C GLN A 703 -53.03 24.91 -5.28
N ALA A 704 -52.74 25.33 -6.50
CA ALA A 704 -52.90 26.71 -6.91
C ALA A 704 -54.36 27.08 -6.66
N THR A 705 -54.58 27.95 -5.68
CA THR A 705 -55.85 28.60 -5.42
C THR A 705 -56.34 29.22 -6.73
N GLY A 706 -57.41 28.64 -7.28
CA GLY A 706 -58.11 29.17 -8.45
C GLY A 706 -58.69 30.54 -8.12
N ALA A 707 -57.92 31.59 -8.38
CA ALA A 707 -58.37 32.97 -8.34
C ALA A 707 -57.62 33.79 -9.40
N ILE A 708 -57.84 33.43 -10.67
CA ILE A 708 -57.73 34.40 -11.76
C ILE A 708 -59.06 34.34 -12.50
N ALA A 709 -59.99 35.17 -12.04
CA ALA A 709 -61.18 35.52 -12.79
C ALA A 709 -60.73 36.33 -14.01
N ASP A 710 -60.94 35.73 -15.17
CA ASP A 710 -60.82 36.33 -16.48
C ASP A 710 -61.66 37.62 -16.55
N SER A 711 -60.99 38.74 -16.83
CA SER A 711 -61.61 40.04 -17.07
C SER A 711 -61.20 40.51 -18.46
N GLY A 712 -62.09 40.36 -19.44
CA GLY A 712 -61.87 40.93 -20.76
C GLY A 712 -62.87 40.54 -21.86
N ASN A 713 -64.11 41.09 -21.79
CA ASN A 713 -64.85 41.71 -22.91
C ASN A 713 -65.29 40.80 -24.12
N VAL A 714 -66.52 40.73 -24.67
CA VAL A 714 -67.74 41.58 -24.72
C VAL A 714 -68.96 40.75 -25.24
N SER A 715 -70.11 40.86 -24.53
CA SER A 715 -71.55 40.84 -24.92
C SER A 715 -72.26 39.69 -25.69
N PRO A 716 -73.62 39.59 -25.63
CA PRO A 716 -74.59 40.25 -24.74
C PRO A 716 -75.50 39.28 -23.95
N SER A 717 -75.93 39.72 -22.77
CA SER A 717 -76.94 39.08 -21.92
C SER A 717 -78.36 39.52 -22.28
N ASN A 718 -79.28 38.56 -22.21
CA ASN A 718 -80.72 38.78 -22.08
C ASN A 718 -81.10 38.50 -20.63
N GLY A 719 -81.80 39.45 -20.00
CA GLY A 719 -82.92 39.13 -19.10
C GLY A 719 -82.64 38.94 -17.60
N GLN A 720 -83.01 39.98 -16.85
CA GLN A 720 -83.79 39.97 -15.60
C GLN A 720 -83.05 39.95 -14.25
N ALA A 721 -83.51 40.88 -13.41
CA ALA A 721 -83.01 41.32 -12.11
C ALA A 721 -83.99 40.95 -10.98
N SER A 722 -83.48 40.78 -9.76
CA SER A 722 -84.08 41.10 -8.43
C SER A 722 -83.24 40.42 -7.33
N ASP A 723 -82.40 41.15 -6.61
CA ASP A 723 -82.60 41.88 -5.34
C ASP A 723 -82.77 40.96 -4.08
N PRO A 724 -81.77 40.92 -3.16
CA PRO A 724 -81.63 39.89 -2.11
C PRO A 724 -82.17 40.30 -0.72
N GLU A 725 -83.42 40.79 -0.64
CA GLU A 725 -84.10 41.03 0.65
C GLU A 725 -85.10 39.94 1.05
N THR A 726 -85.33 38.91 0.23
CA THR A 726 -86.35 37.87 0.49
C THR A 726 -85.83 36.60 1.16
N ASP A 727 -84.51 36.37 1.20
CA ASP A 727 -83.94 35.09 1.66
C ASP A 727 -83.52 35.08 3.15
N ARG A 728 -83.57 36.24 3.81
CA ARG A 728 -83.28 36.36 5.26
C ARG A 728 -84.49 36.12 6.17
N LEU A 729 -85.71 36.15 5.64
CA LEU A 729 -86.95 35.99 6.44
C LEU A 729 -87.45 34.54 6.56
N LEU A 730 -86.81 33.58 5.88
CA LEU A 730 -87.26 32.18 5.84
C LEU A 730 -86.48 31.24 6.78
N ARG A 731 -85.37 31.69 7.38
CA ARG A 731 -84.54 30.86 8.28
C ARG A 731 -84.81 31.03 9.78
N GLU A 732 -85.64 32.00 10.17
CA GLU A 732 -85.98 32.27 11.57
C GLU A 732 -87.31 31.66 12.06
N MET A 733 -88.07 30.95 11.20
CA MET A 733 -89.44 30.54 11.53
C MET A 733 -89.70 29.07 11.86
N LEU A 734 -88.72 28.17 11.88
CA LEU A 734 -89.00 26.75 12.18
C LEU A 734 -87.98 26.14 13.14
N GLY A 735 -88.42 26.05 14.39
CA GLY A 735 -87.66 25.62 15.56
C GLY A 735 -87.42 24.12 15.73
N THR A 736 -86.81 23.85 16.89
CA THR A 736 -86.12 22.67 17.45
C THR A 736 -87.03 21.46 17.77
N PRO A 737 -86.48 20.32 18.27
CA PRO A 737 -86.31 20.18 19.74
C PRO A 737 -85.06 19.40 20.22
N GLU A 738 -84.76 19.62 21.52
CA GLU A 738 -83.66 19.13 22.36
C GLU A 738 -83.81 17.72 22.94
N GLY A 739 -82.70 17.21 23.50
CA GLY A 739 -82.65 16.38 24.71
C GLY A 739 -81.27 15.69 24.88
N GLN A 740 -80.63 15.54 26.03
CA GLN A 740 -80.79 16.01 27.41
C GLN A 740 -79.51 15.55 28.18
N GLN A 741 -78.94 16.36 29.07
CA GLN A 741 -77.91 15.99 30.07
C GLN A 741 -78.47 16.16 31.49
N PRO A 742 -77.89 15.45 32.50
CA PRO A 742 -77.76 16.03 33.83
C PRO A 742 -76.35 15.88 34.49
N GLN A 743 -76.03 16.83 35.37
CA GLN A 743 -74.79 17.11 36.16
C GLN A 743 -74.75 16.39 37.56
N PRO A 744 -73.98 16.81 38.63
CA PRO A 744 -72.52 17.02 38.87
C PRO A 744 -71.90 16.45 40.21
N GLN A 745 -70.53 16.42 40.28
CA GLN A 745 -69.55 16.58 41.43
C GLN A 745 -69.41 15.54 42.59
N PRO A 746 -68.24 15.39 43.30
CA PRO A 746 -67.26 16.42 43.76
C PRO A 746 -65.73 16.09 43.72
N GLN A 747 -64.88 17.07 44.10
CA GLN A 747 -63.39 17.05 44.24
C GLN A 747 -62.89 16.12 45.38
N PRO A 748 -61.58 15.73 45.38
CA PRO A 748 -60.62 16.45 46.26
C PRO A 748 -59.16 16.59 45.74
N THR A 749 -58.55 17.74 46.09
CA THR A 749 -57.17 18.03 46.55
C THR A 749 -55.98 17.12 46.19
N GLY A 750 -54.85 17.75 45.82
CA GLY A 750 -53.52 17.12 45.99
C GLY A 750 -52.37 17.83 45.28
N GLU A 751 -51.45 18.38 46.05
CA GLU A 751 -50.20 19.06 45.67
C GLU A 751 -49.24 18.23 44.81
N ALA A 752 -48.45 18.90 43.95
CA ALA A 752 -46.99 18.77 43.89
C ALA A 752 -46.39 19.47 42.63
N SER A 753 -46.27 20.79 42.65
CA SER A 753 -45.22 21.46 41.86
C SER A 753 -44.00 21.62 42.77
N GLY A 754 -43.02 20.73 42.63
CA GLY A 754 -41.81 20.82 43.47
C GLY A 754 -40.93 19.57 43.46
N SER A 755 -40.66 18.97 42.31
CA SER A 755 -39.72 17.83 42.24
C SER A 755 -38.86 17.74 40.98
N ARG A 756 -38.93 18.71 40.04
CA ARG A 756 -38.05 18.73 38.86
C ARG A 756 -36.87 19.70 38.95
N GLU A 757 -36.97 20.78 39.72
CA GLU A 757 -35.84 21.73 39.85
C GLU A 757 -34.79 21.33 40.88
N ARG A 758 -35.12 20.47 41.87
CA ARG A 758 -34.11 19.97 42.84
C ARG A 758 -33.26 18.82 42.31
N MET A 759 -33.72 18.10 41.28
CA MET A 759 -32.97 16.97 40.72
C MET A 759 -31.87 17.46 39.74
N ILE A 760 -31.99 18.67 39.20
CA ILE A 760 -31.00 19.26 38.29
C ILE A 760 -29.87 19.97 39.06
N LEU A 761 -30.14 20.51 40.25
CA LEU A 761 -29.09 21.12 41.09
C LEU A 761 -28.20 20.10 41.84
N ASP A 762 -28.71 18.92 42.21
CA ASP A 762 -27.89 17.90 42.89
C ASP A 762 -26.90 17.18 41.94
N VAL A 763 -27.20 17.14 40.64
CA VAL A 763 -26.30 16.53 39.64
C VAL A 763 -25.16 17.48 39.27
N LEU A 764 -25.39 18.79 39.24
CA LEU A 764 -24.37 19.78 38.91
C LEU A 764 -23.36 20.00 40.06
N THR A 765 -23.75 19.76 41.31
CA THR A 765 -22.85 19.93 42.47
C THR A 765 -21.86 18.75 42.62
N ASN A 766 -22.19 17.55 42.11
CA ASN A 766 -21.30 16.39 42.15
C ASN A 766 -20.25 16.37 41.02
N ILE A 767 -20.43 17.15 39.95
CA ILE A 767 -19.51 17.19 38.81
C ILE A 767 -18.40 18.25 39.00
N LEU A 768 -18.63 19.28 39.83
CA LEU A 768 -17.67 20.37 40.06
C LEU A 768 -16.86 20.27 41.36
N GLY A 769 -17.03 19.20 42.15
CA GLY A 769 -16.35 19.00 43.44
C GLY A 769 -15.08 18.14 43.44
N ALA A 770 -14.67 17.55 42.31
CA ALA A 770 -13.57 16.59 42.25
C ALA A 770 -12.27 17.14 41.62
N ALA A 771 -11.96 18.41 41.87
CA ALA A 771 -10.71 19.03 41.43
C ALA A 771 -10.13 19.98 42.49
N THR A 772 -9.88 19.48 43.71
CA THR A 772 -8.88 20.03 44.65
C THR A 772 -8.55 19.00 45.73
N ASN A 773 -7.49 18.22 45.49
CA ASN A 773 -6.41 17.87 46.42
C ASN A 773 -5.39 16.96 45.73
#